data_AF-A0A414LLJ6-F1
#
_entry.id   AF-A0A414LLJ6-F1
#
_cell.length_a   1.000
_cell.length_b   1.000
_cell.length_c   1.000
_cell.angle_alpha   90.00
_cell.angle_beta   90.00
_cell.angle_gamma   90.00
#
_symmetry.space_group_name_H-M   'P 1'
#
loop_
_entity.id
_entity.type
_entity.pdbx_description
1 polymer ?
#
loop_
_entity_poly.entity_id
_entity_poly.type
_entity_poly.pdbx_seq_one_letter_code
_entity_poly.pdbx_strand_id
1 'polypeptide(L)'
;MRFTFLRILLFISLCWMSFPLQAQYVVQGVVTDSLTREPLPYTSVYLKGTTEGGMTDDKGQFSFKTYRPQAVLVISAIGYNEYTRLIHPAQGIRLTIALSPATYALNEVVVKPKRERYKKKDNPAVEFVRQMIEHRDDYSPKELDFWQRDRYEKMTFAINNFDSVKQQKWLYRKFKFLTDYVDTSAVTGKPVLAVSNRELLATDYYRKSPKSQKQRVHARRQAGVDEMLSQQGMEQAISVTMTDVDIYENNITLFTNKFVSPLSSLGPSFYKYYLMDTLTIAGQPCVDLTFVPFNSESFGFTGHLYVTLDSTYFVRRATMNFPQKINLNFVDYMSLEQNFTRGADGTRQLADEHITTEFKLVDNSDGIYAKRDVYYRNYVYEPSADALSAFKKPEKVIEPAEATHRTEAYWDDNRQVEVSKKETSVDKMMAQLRTYPVYYWTEKTLKVLFTGYIPAPKEKEPLFYIGMMNTTISGNTLEGVRLRAGGMTTAWLNPHLFYKGYMAYGFKDHRMKGMAEVEYSFHKKKEYANEFPIHSLKARYTSDVNQYGQHYLYTSQDNVFLSLKRQKDDRIGYQRKAELTYTNEFHSGFSFQLTSRFRQDESSYLIPFLKQDEMATPVKKISNTEFEVKLRYAPNEKFFQTQWNRFPVSLDAPVFSLSHTMAAKGVLGGDYTYQYTEAGFQKRFWFSAFGYTDVILKAGKVWNKVPFPLLIIPNANLSYTIQPESYSLMNAMEFMNDEYASWDVTYYLNGFLFNRVPLLKKLKWREVLSFRGLYGNLSDKNNPTVSNDLFRFPVTTSYMGDTPYMEVGVGVENILKVIRLDYVWRLTYRNLPGIDKSGLRISLHMTF
;
A
#
# COMPACT_ATOMS: atom_id res chain seq x y z
N MET A 1 22.28 -107.15 -1.18
CA MET A 1 23.03 -106.03 -0.55
C MET A 1 23.44 -104.92 -1.54
N ARG A 2 22.63 -104.62 -2.59
CA ARG A 2 22.99 -103.63 -3.64
C ARG A 2 21.98 -102.48 -3.85
N PHE A 3 20.80 -102.50 -3.21
CA PHE A 3 19.77 -101.46 -3.39
C PHE A 3 19.63 -100.48 -2.21
N THR A 4 20.22 -100.77 -1.05
CA THR A 4 20.20 -99.90 0.13
C THR A 4 21.29 -98.83 0.12
N PHE A 5 22.44 -99.11 -0.50
CA PHE A 5 23.55 -98.15 -0.58
C PHE A 5 23.30 -97.00 -1.58
N LEU A 6 22.56 -97.29 -2.67
CA LEU A 6 22.20 -96.28 -3.68
C LEU A 6 21.14 -95.27 -3.16
N ARG A 7 20.24 -95.70 -2.25
CA ARG A 7 19.25 -94.81 -1.62
C ARG A 7 19.86 -93.88 -0.57
N ILE A 8 20.91 -94.32 0.14
CA ILE A 8 21.62 -93.49 1.12
C ILE A 8 22.51 -92.46 0.40
N LEU A 9 23.15 -92.82 -0.73
CA LEU A 9 23.89 -91.86 -1.55
C LEU A 9 22.98 -90.81 -2.23
N LEU A 10 21.77 -91.20 -2.64
CA LEU A 10 20.79 -90.25 -3.21
C LEU A 10 20.21 -89.31 -2.15
N PHE A 11 20.08 -89.74 -0.89
CA PHE A 11 19.58 -88.91 0.21
C PHE A 11 20.63 -87.93 0.72
N ILE A 12 21.92 -88.31 0.68
CA ILE A 12 23.05 -87.45 1.05
C ILE A 12 23.37 -86.43 -0.07
N SER A 13 23.15 -86.76 -1.36
CA SER A 13 23.29 -85.77 -2.44
C SER A 13 22.12 -84.76 -2.49
N LEU A 14 20.90 -85.15 -2.08
CA LEU A 14 19.76 -84.23 -2.00
C LEU A 14 19.85 -83.22 -0.86
N CYS A 15 20.59 -83.53 0.21
CA CYS A 15 20.79 -82.62 1.35
C CYS A 15 21.89 -81.57 1.13
N TRP A 16 22.66 -81.64 0.04
CA TRP A 16 23.74 -80.68 -0.27
C TRP A 16 23.33 -79.58 -1.27
N MET A 17 22.06 -79.52 -1.67
CA MET A 17 21.53 -78.50 -2.60
C MET A 17 20.68 -77.40 -1.96
N SER A 18 20.74 -77.22 -0.64
CA SER A 18 20.05 -76.12 0.05
C SER A 18 20.92 -74.86 0.09
N PHE A 19 21.24 -74.27 -1.07
CA PHE A 19 21.67 -72.88 -1.09
C PHE A 19 20.47 -71.99 -0.76
N PRO A 20 20.58 -71.03 0.18
CA PRO A 20 19.53 -70.04 0.35
C PRO A 20 19.45 -69.22 -0.95
N LEU A 21 18.40 -69.44 -1.74
CA LEU A 21 18.00 -68.49 -2.76
C LEU A 21 17.64 -67.19 -2.04
N GLN A 22 18.57 -66.25 -1.92
CA GLN A 22 18.22 -64.89 -1.53
C GLN A 22 17.40 -64.29 -2.68
N ALA A 23 16.08 -64.23 -2.52
CA ALA A 23 15.20 -63.58 -3.47
C ALA A 23 15.62 -62.10 -3.61
N GLN A 24 16.07 -61.73 -4.82
CA GLN A 24 16.31 -60.32 -5.15
C GLN A 24 14.96 -59.63 -5.31
N TYR A 25 14.70 -58.64 -4.47
CA TYR A 25 13.54 -57.77 -4.60
C TYR A 25 13.89 -56.57 -5.48
N VAL A 26 12.97 -56.16 -6.36
CA VAL A 26 13.13 -54.97 -7.20
C VAL A 26 12.34 -53.82 -6.60
N VAL A 27 13.02 -52.70 -6.36
CA VAL A 27 12.40 -51.43 -5.96
C VAL A 27 12.42 -50.52 -7.17
N GLN A 28 11.25 -50.08 -7.64
CA GLN A 28 11.11 -49.25 -8.82
C GLN A 28 10.07 -48.14 -8.63
N GLY A 29 10.25 -47.01 -9.30
CA GLY A 29 9.34 -45.89 -9.16
C GLY A 29 9.68 -44.70 -10.05
N VAL A 30 8.91 -43.62 -9.88
CA VAL A 30 9.11 -42.32 -10.53
C VAL A 30 9.20 -41.24 -9.45
N VAL A 31 10.15 -40.32 -9.61
CA VAL A 31 10.28 -39.11 -8.80
C VAL A 31 9.87 -37.89 -9.63
N THR A 32 8.97 -37.07 -9.09
CA THR A 32 8.51 -35.82 -9.72
C THR A 32 8.62 -34.63 -8.77
N ASP A 33 8.62 -33.42 -9.31
CA ASP A 33 8.46 -32.20 -8.55
C ASP A 33 7.03 -32.10 -8.01
N SER A 34 6.87 -31.77 -6.72
CA SER A 34 5.54 -31.67 -6.09
C SER A 34 4.71 -30.45 -6.52
N LEU A 35 5.36 -29.37 -7.00
CA LEU A 35 4.75 -28.16 -7.51
C LEU A 35 4.43 -28.27 -9.01
N THR A 36 5.43 -28.60 -9.84
CA THR A 36 5.28 -28.60 -11.31
C THR A 36 4.77 -29.92 -11.87
N ARG A 37 4.84 -31.01 -11.08
CA ARG A 37 4.57 -32.39 -11.51
C ARG A 37 5.52 -32.93 -12.60
N GLU A 38 6.56 -32.18 -12.95
CA GLU A 38 7.57 -32.61 -13.91
C GLU A 38 8.48 -33.71 -13.33
N PRO A 39 8.99 -34.64 -14.16
CA PRO A 39 9.95 -35.65 -13.71
C PRO A 39 11.25 -35.02 -13.22
N LEU A 40 11.80 -35.53 -12.11
CA LEU A 40 13.07 -35.08 -11.55
C LEU A 40 14.20 -36.03 -11.96
N PRO A 41 15.04 -35.67 -12.94
CA PRO A 41 16.16 -36.50 -13.36
C PRO A 41 17.34 -36.41 -12.37
N TYR A 42 18.23 -37.40 -12.40
CA TYR A 42 19.47 -37.43 -11.61
C TYR A 42 19.29 -37.30 -10.09
N THR A 43 18.11 -37.66 -9.59
CA THR A 43 17.78 -37.67 -8.16
C THR A 43 18.36 -38.93 -7.51
N SER A 44 19.04 -38.78 -6.37
CA SER A 44 19.59 -39.92 -5.64
C SER A 44 18.49 -40.68 -4.90
N VAL A 45 18.43 -42.00 -5.09
CA VAL A 45 17.46 -42.90 -4.45
C VAL A 45 18.23 -44.06 -3.82
N TYR A 46 18.19 -44.22 -2.50
CA TYR A 46 18.97 -45.25 -1.81
C TYR A 46 18.31 -45.75 -0.53
N LEU A 47 18.75 -46.90 -0.02
CA LEU A 47 18.28 -47.43 1.26
C LEU A 47 19.16 -46.91 2.40
N LYS A 48 18.52 -46.35 3.44
CA LYS A 48 19.21 -45.74 4.59
C LYS A 48 20.15 -46.73 5.26
N GLY A 49 21.42 -46.36 5.40
CA GLY A 49 22.45 -47.20 6.03
C GLY A 49 23.00 -48.31 5.14
N THR A 50 22.81 -48.23 3.82
CA THR A 50 23.39 -49.16 2.83
C THR A 50 23.97 -48.39 1.64
N THR A 51 24.68 -49.11 0.77
CA THR A 51 25.11 -48.62 -0.56
C THR A 51 24.17 -49.08 -1.68
N GLU A 52 23.02 -49.67 -1.33
CA GLU A 52 22.02 -50.17 -2.28
C GLU A 52 21.11 -49.01 -2.70
N GLY A 53 21.15 -48.65 -3.98
CA GLY A 53 20.42 -47.52 -4.53
C GLY A 53 20.75 -47.27 -6.00
N GLY A 54 20.31 -46.12 -6.52
CA GLY A 54 20.58 -45.65 -7.86
C GLY A 54 20.21 -44.17 -8.02
N MET A 55 20.18 -43.72 -9.27
CA MET A 55 19.68 -42.39 -9.63
C MET A 55 18.46 -42.52 -10.55
N THR A 56 17.63 -41.48 -10.59
CA THR A 56 16.55 -41.38 -11.58
C THR A 56 17.08 -41.04 -12.97
N ASP A 57 16.45 -41.57 -14.01
CA ASP A 57 16.72 -41.25 -15.42
C ASP A 57 16.08 -39.92 -15.86
N ASP A 58 16.21 -39.56 -17.14
CA ASP A 58 15.65 -38.34 -17.74
C ASP A 58 14.11 -38.24 -17.63
N LYS A 59 13.42 -39.35 -17.35
CA LYS A 59 11.97 -39.44 -17.14
C LYS A 59 11.62 -39.57 -15.65
N GLY A 60 12.58 -39.34 -14.75
CA GLY A 60 12.42 -39.43 -13.31
C GLY A 60 12.28 -40.87 -12.80
N GLN A 61 12.53 -41.91 -13.62
CA GLN A 61 12.36 -43.30 -13.25
C GLN A 61 13.59 -43.87 -12.56
N PHE A 62 13.41 -44.66 -11.50
CA PHE A 62 14.48 -45.41 -10.86
C PHE A 62 14.10 -46.89 -10.73
N SER A 63 15.11 -47.76 -10.76
CA SER A 63 14.97 -49.19 -10.47
C SER A 63 16.29 -49.76 -9.94
N PHE A 64 16.25 -50.41 -8.78
CA PHE A 64 17.42 -51.11 -8.22
C PHE A 64 16.98 -52.34 -7.43
N LYS A 65 17.93 -53.25 -7.18
CA LYS A 65 17.69 -54.52 -6.50
C LYS A 65 18.17 -54.48 -5.06
N THR A 66 17.44 -55.14 -4.16
CA THR A 66 17.80 -55.30 -2.74
C THR A 66 17.47 -56.70 -2.26
N TYR A 67 18.22 -57.18 -1.26
CA TYR A 67 17.95 -58.45 -0.56
C TYR A 67 17.18 -58.25 0.74
N ARG A 68 16.82 -57.00 1.07
CA ARG A 68 16.14 -56.65 2.32
C ARG A 68 14.63 -56.71 2.14
N PRO A 69 13.90 -57.51 2.97
CA PRO A 69 12.43 -57.59 2.89
C PRO A 69 11.75 -56.29 3.37
N GLN A 70 12.46 -55.47 4.15
CA GLN A 70 12.03 -54.18 4.66
C GLN A 70 13.23 -53.23 4.76
N ALA A 71 13.06 -51.99 4.32
CA ALA A 71 14.11 -50.97 4.36
C ALA A 71 13.50 -49.56 4.37
N VAL A 72 14.29 -48.57 4.80
CA VAL A 72 13.90 -47.15 4.71
C VAL A 72 14.49 -46.58 3.42
N LEU A 73 13.64 -46.22 2.47
CA LEU A 73 14.01 -45.53 1.25
C LEU A 73 14.25 -44.05 1.53
N VAL A 74 15.36 -43.53 1.04
CA VAL A 74 15.73 -42.12 1.08
C VAL A 74 15.85 -41.61 -0.35
N ILE A 75 15.23 -40.47 -0.63
CA ILE A 75 15.33 -39.78 -1.91
C ILE A 75 15.82 -38.36 -1.66
N SER A 76 16.89 -37.98 -2.33
CA SER A 76 17.55 -36.69 -2.18
C SER A 76 17.88 -36.07 -3.53
N ALA A 77 17.44 -34.84 -3.73
CA ALA A 77 17.78 -34.00 -4.87
C ALA A 77 18.23 -32.61 -4.38
N ILE A 78 19.17 -32.01 -5.08
CA ILE A 78 19.65 -30.66 -4.77
C ILE A 78 18.49 -29.68 -4.92
N GLY A 79 18.22 -28.89 -3.89
CA GLY A 79 17.11 -27.94 -3.86
C GLY A 79 15.76 -28.55 -3.46
N TYR A 80 15.72 -29.80 -2.97
CA TYR A 80 14.51 -30.49 -2.50
C TYR A 80 14.68 -31.00 -1.07
N ASN A 81 13.59 -31.05 -0.30
CA ASN A 81 13.57 -31.68 1.02
C ASN A 81 13.79 -33.19 0.88
N GLU A 82 14.66 -33.74 1.71
CA GLU A 82 14.91 -35.18 1.74
C GLU A 82 13.62 -35.95 2.07
N TYR A 83 13.26 -36.90 1.20
CA TYR A 83 12.11 -37.76 1.40
C TYR A 83 12.54 -39.10 2.01
N THR A 84 11.94 -39.48 3.14
CA THR A 84 12.21 -40.73 3.83
C THR A 84 10.93 -41.55 4.01
N ARG A 85 10.93 -42.82 3.58
CA ARG A 85 9.77 -43.73 3.73
C ARG A 85 10.19 -45.17 3.99
N LEU A 86 9.53 -45.82 4.94
CA LEU A 86 9.65 -47.27 5.14
C LEU A 86 8.94 -48.02 3.99
N ILE A 87 9.67 -48.92 3.32
CA ILE A 87 9.19 -49.72 2.20
C ILE A 87 9.35 -51.22 2.48
N HIS A 88 8.51 -52.04 1.84
CA HIS A 88 8.55 -53.51 1.93
C HIS A 88 8.78 -54.10 0.52
N PRO A 89 10.05 -54.18 0.04
CA PRO A 89 10.38 -54.65 -1.30
C PRO A 89 9.84 -56.05 -1.63
N ALA A 90 9.65 -56.91 -0.62
CA ALA A 90 9.10 -58.26 -0.78
C ALA A 90 7.69 -58.32 -1.37
N GLN A 91 6.95 -57.20 -1.39
CA GLN A 91 5.58 -57.12 -1.90
C GLN A 91 5.49 -56.62 -3.36
N GLY A 92 6.61 -56.34 -4.04
CA GLY A 92 6.60 -55.89 -5.44
C GLY A 92 5.93 -54.51 -5.61
N ILE A 93 6.56 -53.47 -5.09
CA ILE A 93 5.98 -52.11 -5.03
C ILE A 93 6.53 -51.22 -6.16
N ARG A 94 5.63 -50.50 -6.85
CA ARG A 94 5.96 -49.38 -7.73
C ARG A 94 5.60 -48.06 -7.03
N LEU A 95 6.58 -47.18 -6.86
CA LEU A 95 6.41 -45.92 -6.12
C LEU A 95 6.26 -44.73 -7.07
N THR A 96 5.34 -43.83 -6.76
CA THR A 96 5.30 -42.48 -7.35
C THR A 96 5.52 -41.50 -6.21
N ILE A 97 6.61 -40.75 -6.25
CA ILE A 97 7.07 -39.90 -5.14
C ILE A 97 7.25 -38.48 -5.66
N ALA A 98 6.51 -37.54 -5.08
CA ALA A 98 6.64 -36.13 -5.40
C ALA A 98 7.53 -35.45 -4.35
N LEU A 99 8.68 -34.91 -4.75
CA LEU A 99 9.59 -34.19 -3.88
C LEU A 99 9.16 -32.73 -3.73
N SER A 100 9.15 -32.23 -2.49
CA SER A 100 8.92 -30.82 -2.21
C SER A 100 10.22 -30.04 -2.31
N PRO A 101 10.27 -28.91 -3.07
CA PRO A 101 11.44 -28.04 -3.07
C PRO A 101 11.84 -27.68 -1.64
N ALA A 102 13.13 -27.75 -1.35
CA ALA A 102 13.69 -27.26 -0.11
C ALA A 102 13.51 -25.76 -0.15
N THR A 103 12.57 -25.26 0.65
CA THR A 103 12.61 -23.86 1.00
C THR A 103 13.93 -23.63 1.70
N TYR A 104 14.76 -22.74 1.14
CA TYR A 104 15.67 -21.97 1.96
C TYR A 104 14.84 -21.06 2.85
N ALA A 105 14.05 -21.64 3.77
CA ALA A 105 13.89 -21.05 5.06
C ALA A 105 15.31 -21.05 5.61
N LEU A 106 16.01 -19.93 5.38
CA LEU A 106 17.21 -19.59 6.11
C LEU A 106 16.78 -19.53 7.58
N ASN A 107 16.69 -20.70 8.24
CA ASN A 107 17.26 -20.83 9.56
C ASN A 107 18.63 -20.23 9.36
N GLU A 108 18.79 -19.02 9.89
CA GLU A 108 20.02 -18.24 9.91
C GLU A 108 21.16 -19.21 9.73
N VAL A 109 21.68 -19.32 8.50
CA VAL A 109 22.87 -20.12 8.27
C VAL A 109 23.94 -19.30 8.96
N VAL A 110 24.05 -19.57 10.24
CA VAL A 110 25.21 -19.33 11.08
C VAL A 110 26.27 -20.26 10.50
N VAL A 111 26.69 -20.02 9.26
CA VAL A 111 28.08 -20.22 8.91
C VAL A 111 28.78 -19.01 9.51
N LYS A 112 28.90 -19.05 10.84
CA LYS A 112 29.99 -18.41 11.54
C LYS A 112 30.54 -19.37 12.58
N PRO A 113 31.87 -19.54 12.64
CA PRO A 113 32.50 -19.98 13.87
C PRO A 113 32.09 -19.01 14.99
N LYS A 114 31.88 -19.56 16.19
CA LYS A 114 31.48 -18.84 17.41
C LYS A 114 32.17 -17.46 17.52
N ARG A 115 31.38 -16.38 17.58
CA ARG A 115 31.79 -15.00 17.93
C ARG A 115 33.01 -14.45 17.16
N GLU A 116 32.91 -14.30 15.85
CA GLU A 116 33.84 -13.43 15.13
C GLU A 116 33.26 -12.01 14.93
N ARG A 117 34.00 -10.99 15.42
CA ARG A 117 33.64 -9.57 15.24
C ARG A 117 33.83 -9.20 13.78
N TYR A 118 32.74 -9.02 13.04
CA TYR A 118 32.77 -8.61 11.63
C TYR A 118 33.60 -7.33 11.46
N LYS A 119 34.68 -7.39 10.67
CA LYS A 119 35.51 -6.25 10.32
C LYS A 119 35.13 -5.75 8.92
N LYS A 120 34.88 -4.45 8.80
CA LYS A 120 34.61 -3.78 7.52
C LYS A 120 35.89 -3.46 6.75
N LYS A 121 36.95 -3.12 7.48
CA LYS A 121 38.26 -2.79 6.92
C LYS A 121 38.94 -4.07 6.45
N ASP A 122 39.56 -4.03 5.27
CA ASP A 122 40.32 -5.12 4.65
C ASP A 122 39.49 -6.40 4.40
N ASN A 123 38.16 -6.25 4.23
CA ASN A 123 37.26 -7.35 3.93
C ASN A 123 37.04 -7.48 2.41
N PRO A 124 37.47 -8.58 1.76
CA PRO A 124 37.36 -8.74 0.31
C PRO A 124 35.91 -8.75 -0.19
N ALA A 125 34.95 -9.25 0.59
CA ALA A 125 33.53 -9.19 0.23
C ALA A 125 33.00 -7.75 0.21
N VAL A 126 33.48 -6.91 1.13
CA VAL A 126 33.12 -5.48 1.15
C VAL A 126 33.74 -4.75 -0.04
N GLU A 127 34.98 -5.08 -0.39
CA GLU A 127 35.64 -4.48 -1.56
C GLU A 127 34.97 -4.90 -2.87
N PHE A 128 34.63 -6.18 -3.01
CA PHE A 128 33.87 -6.69 -4.15
C PHE A 128 32.55 -5.93 -4.34
N VAL A 129 31.82 -5.69 -3.24
CA VAL A 129 30.58 -4.91 -3.29
C VAL A 129 30.81 -3.45 -3.62
N ARG A 130 31.92 -2.83 -3.19
CA ARG A 130 32.26 -1.47 -3.61
C ARG A 130 32.43 -1.40 -5.11
N GLN A 131 33.14 -2.36 -5.70
CA GLN A 131 33.29 -2.46 -7.16
C GLN A 131 31.94 -2.64 -7.86
N MET A 132 31.08 -3.52 -7.34
CA MET A 132 29.70 -3.65 -7.85
C MET A 132 28.91 -2.33 -7.80
N ILE A 133 29.07 -1.55 -6.74
CA ILE A 133 28.39 -0.25 -6.57
C ILE A 133 28.95 0.79 -7.53
N GLU A 134 30.27 0.81 -7.72
CA GLU A 134 30.96 1.71 -8.66
C GLU A 134 30.53 1.44 -10.11
N HIS A 135 30.35 0.18 -10.49
CA HIS A 135 29.95 -0.27 -11.82
C HIS A 135 28.43 -0.47 -11.99
N ARG A 136 27.60 -0.12 -11.00
CA ARG A 136 26.16 -0.48 -10.99
C ARG A 136 25.35 0.10 -12.15
N ASP A 137 25.77 1.28 -12.62
CA ASP A 137 25.11 2.08 -13.64
C ASP A 137 25.62 1.71 -15.05
N ASP A 138 26.72 0.96 -15.14
CA ASP A 138 27.22 0.40 -16.38
C ASP A 138 26.19 -0.57 -16.98
N TYR A 139 25.98 -0.46 -18.30
CA TYR A 139 25.01 -1.26 -19.05
C TYR A 139 23.56 -1.16 -18.50
N SER A 140 23.25 -0.10 -17.76
CA SER A 140 21.90 0.17 -17.27
C SER A 140 20.96 0.43 -18.45
N PRO A 141 19.75 -0.18 -18.49
CA PRO A 141 18.77 0.11 -19.54
C PRO A 141 18.31 1.58 -19.51
N LYS A 142 18.58 2.32 -18.42
CA LYS A 142 18.28 3.76 -18.33
C LYS A 142 19.23 4.62 -19.18
N GLU A 143 20.38 4.08 -19.59
CA GLU A 143 21.35 4.79 -20.43
C GLU A 143 20.97 4.81 -21.93
N LEU A 144 20.13 3.87 -22.37
CA LEU A 144 19.62 3.82 -23.74
C LEU A 144 18.63 4.95 -24.01
N ASP A 145 18.58 5.43 -25.25
CA ASP A 145 17.63 6.47 -25.66
C ASP A 145 16.19 5.99 -25.62
N PHE A 146 15.97 4.71 -25.91
CA PHE A 146 14.66 4.07 -25.90
C PHE A 146 14.78 2.59 -25.53
N TRP A 147 13.76 2.06 -24.86
CA TRP A 147 13.47 0.64 -24.85
C TRP A 147 11.98 0.38 -24.71
N GLN A 148 11.53 -0.75 -25.22
CA GLN A 148 10.23 -1.34 -24.91
C GLN A 148 10.39 -2.80 -24.53
N ARG A 149 9.43 -3.32 -23.77
CA ARG A 149 9.35 -4.73 -23.41
C ARG A 149 7.90 -5.14 -23.18
N ASP A 150 7.60 -6.39 -23.46
CA ASP A 150 6.32 -6.98 -23.09
C ASP A 150 6.36 -7.45 -21.63
N ARG A 151 5.25 -7.26 -20.93
CA ARG A 151 5.05 -7.58 -19.53
C ARG A 151 3.81 -8.45 -19.39
N TYR A 152 4.01 -9.63 -18.82
CA TYR A 152 2.94 -10.44 -18.25
C TYR A 152 3.09 -10.44 -16.73
N GLU A 153 2.07 -9.96 -16.03
CA GLU A 153 2.03 -9.93 -14.57
C GLU A 153 0.83 -10.71 -14.07
N LYS A 154 1.08 -11.55 -13.09
CA LYS A 154 0.07 -12.32 -12.37
C LYS A 154 0.23 -12.08 -10.89
N MET A 155 -0.88 -11.87 -10.21
CA MET A 155 -0.89 -11.71 -8.77
C MET A 155 -2.06 -12.46 -8.14
N THR A 156 -1.73 -13.24 -7.13
CA THR A 156 -2.62 -14.15 -6.42
C THR A 156 -2.65 -13.76 -4.95
N PHE A 157 -3.83 -13.53 -4.38
CA PHE A 157 -4.05 -13.41 -2.95
C PHE A 157 -4.83 -14.64 -2.45
N ALA A 158 -4.32 -15.28 -1.42
CA ALA A 158 -4.90 -16.47 -0.83
C ALA A 158 -4.96 -16.37 0.69
N ILE A 159 -5.95 -17.00 1.32
CA ILE A 159 -6.00 -17.15 2.78
C ILE A 159 -5.18 -18.37 3.16
N ASN A 160 -4.26 -18.20 4.12
CA ASN A 160 -3.41 -19.27 4.62
C ASN A 160 -4.15 -20.24 5.56
N ASN A 161 -3.61 -21.45 5.69
CA ASN A 161 -3.88 -22.38 6.79
C ASN A 161 -5.29 -23.04 6.77
N PHE A 162 -5.71 -23.53 5.60
CA PHE A 162 -6.96 -24.26 5.38
C PHE A 162 -6.88 -25.75 5.80
N ASP A 163 -6.41 -26.02 7.02
CA ASP A 163 -6.18 -27.39 7.53
C ASP A 163 -7.47 -28.17 7.87
N SER A 164 -7.37 -29.50 7.87
CA SER A 164 -8.46 -30.45 8.18
C SER A 164 -9.10 -30.25 9.56
N VAL A 165 -8.37 -29.71 10.54
CA VAL A 165 -8.88 -29.41 11.89
C VAL A 165 -9.82 -28.20 11.88
N LYS A 166 -9.61 -27.22 11.01
CA LYS A 166 -10.50 -26.05 10.88
C LYS A 166 -11.75 -26.35 10.06
N GLN A 167 -11.68 -27.32 9.14
CA GLN A 167 -12.85 -27.84 8.40
C GLN A 167 -13.95 -28.38 9.33
N GLN A 168 -13.65 -28.65 10.61
CA GLN A 168 -14.63 -29.06 11.62
C GLN A 168 -15.36 -27.90 12.32
N LYS A 169 -14.91 -26.64 12.22
CA LYS A 169 -15.60 -25.49 12.83
C LYS A 169 -16.93 -25.19 12.11
N TRP A 170 -17.89 -24.64 12.85
CA TRP A 170 -19.28 -24.44 12.41
C TRP A 170 -19.43 -23.67 11.09
N LEU A 171 -18.55 -22.70 10.83
CA LEU A 171 -18.56 -21.90 9.61
C LEU A 171 -18.19 -22.76 8.38
N TYR A 172 -17.15 -23.58 8.47
CA TYR A 172 -16.68 -24.42 7.35
C TYR A 172 -17.58 -25.63 7.08
N ARG A 173 -18.29 -26.15 8.09
CA ARG A 173 -19.33 -27.18 7.88
C ARG A 173 -20.44 -26.70 6.92
N LYS A 174 -20.69 -25.38 6.86
CA LYS A 174 -21.65 -24.77 5.92
C LYS A 174 -21.07 -24.51 4.53
N PHE A 175 -19.76 -24.32 4.41
CA PHE A 175 -19.05 -24.00 3.17
C PHE A 175 -18.11 -25.13 2.72
N LYS A 176 -18.58 -26.39 2.74
CA LYS A 176 -17.75 -27.56 2.40
C LYS A 176 -17.13 -27.49 1.01
N PHE A 177 -17.80 -26.87 0.03
CA PHE A 177 -17.31 -26.74 -1.34
C PHE A 177 -15.97 -25.99 -1.45
N LEU A 178 -15.59 -25.18 -0.46
CA LEU A 178 -14.32 -24.46 -0.48
C LEU A 178 -13.11 -25.40 -0.59
N THR A 179 -13.23 -26.65 -0.12
CA THR A 179 -12.16 -27.66 -0.25
C THR A 179 -11.77 -27.94 -1.70
N ASP A 180 -12.70 -27.79 -2.64
CA ASP A 180 -12.46 -28.05 -4.06
C ASP A 180 -11.56 -26.97 -4.70
N TYR A 181 -11.46 -25.81 -4.03
CA TYR A 181 -10.68 -24.64 -4.45
C TYR A 181 -9.40 -24.44 -3.63
N VAL A 182 -9.13 -25.31 -2.65
CA VAL A 182 -7.89 -25.27 -1.88
C VAL A 182 -6.72 -25.72 -2.75
N ASP A 183 -5.69 -24.89 -2.79
CA ASP A 183 -4.38 -25.16 -3.38
C ASP A 183 -3.31 -25.26 -2.29
N THR A 184 -2.05 -25.43 -2.64
CA THR A 184 -0.92 -25.50 -1.71
C THR A 184 0.00 -24.30 -1.88
N SER A 185 0.36 -23.61 -0.78
CA SER A 185 1.35 -22.53 -0.83
C SER A 185 2.68 -23.05 -1.36
N ALA A 186 3.19 -22.42 -2.43
CA ALA A 186 4.49 -22.73 -2.99
C ALA A 186 5.66 -22.47 -2.01
N VAL A 187 5.44 -21.68 -0.96
CA VAL A 187 6.44 -21.34 0.05
C VAL A 187 6.29 -22.19 1.30
N THR A 188 5.09 -22.28 1.88
CA THR A 188 4.93 -22.96 3.18
C THR A 188 4.49 -24.42 3.07
N GLY A 189 4.10 -24.90 1.89
CA GLY A 189 3.55 -26.23 1.69
C GLY A 189 2.18 -26.44 2.36
N LYS A 190 1.57 -25.37 2.89
CA LYS A 190 0.28 -25.42 3.60
C LYS A 190 -0.89 -25.24 2.63
N PRO A 191 -2.07 -25.79 2.95
CA PRO A 191 -3.26 -25.53 2.17
C PRO A 191 -3.64 -24.04 2.21
N VAL A 192 -3.81 -23.44 1.04
CA VAL A 192 -4.20 -22.04 0.81
C VAL A 192 -5.44 -21.97 -0.05
N LEU A 193 -6.31 -21.00 0.22
CA LEU A 193 -7.50 -20.76 -0.59
C LEU A 193 -7.32 -19.46 -1.35
N ALA A 194 -7.14 -19.52 -2.67
CA ALA A 194 -7.08 -18.32 -3.51
C ALA A 194 -8.41 -17.56 -3.42
N VAL A 195 -8.36 -16.30 -2.99
CA VAL A 195 -9.53 -15.42 -2.82
C VAL A 195 -9.52 -14.26 -3.80
N SER A 196 -8.38 -13.94 -4.41
CA SER A 196 -8.30 -12.99 -5.50
C SER A 196 -7.17 -13.33 -6.45
N ASN A 197 -7.43 -13.24 -7.75
CA ASN A 197 -6.47 -13.43 -8.82
C ASN A 197 -6.56 -12.28 -9.83
N ARG A 198 -5.39 -11.82 -10.27
CA ARG A 198 -5.23 -10.67 -11.13
C ARG A 198 -4.20 -10.99 -12.21
N GLU A 199 -4.54 -10.69 -13.45
CA GLU A 199 -3.65 -10.85 -14.60
C GLU A 199 -3.60 -9.55 -15.40
N LEU A 200 -2.40 -9.20 -15.86
CA LEU A 200 -2.12 -8.01 -16.65
C LEU A 200 -1.20 -8.39 -17.82
N LEU A 201 -1.64 -8.05 -19.02
CA LEU A 201 -0.82 -8.06 -20.24
C LEU A 201 -0.62 -6.62 -20.69
N ALA A 202 0.64 -6.20 -20.77
CA ALA A 202 1.00 -4.84 -21.12
C ALA A 202 2.32 -4.76 -21.90
N THR A 203 2.56 -3.62 -22.55
CA THR A 203 3.88 -3.25 -23.06
C THR A 203 4.36 -2.02 -22.30
N ASP A 204 5.56 -2.11 -21.72
CA ASP A 204 6.25 -1.01 -21.05
C ASP A 204 7.15 -0.29 -22.08
N TYR A 205 7.15 1.03 -22.06
CA TYR A 205 7.98 1.89 -22.92
C TYR A 205 8.78 2.86 -22.07
N TYR A 206 10.03 3.09 -22.45
CA TYR A 206 10.93 4.09 -21.87
C TYR A 206 11.56 4.94 -22.97
N ARG A 207 11.74 6.22 -22.68
CA ARG A 207 12.54 7.13 -23.49
C ARG A 207 13.38 8.02 -22.56
N LYS A 208 14.66 8.23 -22.90
CA LYS A 208 15.60 9.07 -22.15
C LYS A 208 15.32 10.56 -22.31
N SER A 209 15.03 11.03 -23.53
CA SER A 209 14.82 12.46 -23.84
C SER A 209 13.59 12.73 -24.72
N PRO A 210 12.63 13.56 -24.26
CA PRO A 210 12.40 13.93 -22.87
C PRO A 210 12.02 12.68 -22.07
N LYS A 211 12.55 12.57 -20.84
CA LYS A 211 12.43 11.39 -19.98
C LYS A 211 10.96 11.02 -19.76
N SER A 212 10.58 9.83 -20.19
CA SER A 212 9.20 9.36 -20.08
C SER A 212 9.14 7.84 -19.97
N GLN A 213 8.23 7.36 -19.13
CA GLN A 213 7.87 5.95 -19.02
C GLN A 213 6.36 5.83 -19.21
N LYS A 214 5.96 4.91 -20.06
CA LYS A 214 4.56 4.65 -20.40
C LYS A 214 4.29 3.15 -20.32
N GLN A 215 3.08 2.78 -19.94
CA GLN A 215 2.60 1.41 -20.01
C GLN A 215 1.32 1.40 -20.84
N ARG A 216 1.25 0.50 -21.82
CA ARG A 216 0.01 0.24 -22.57
C ARG A 216 -0.57 -1.09 -22.14
N VAL A 217 -1.79 -1.07 -21.62
CA VAL A 217 -2.51 -2.26 -21.18
C VAL A 217 -3.26 -2.86 -22.37
N HIS A 218 -2.99 -4.12 -22.68
CA HIS A 218 -3.66 -4.85 -23.76
C HIS A 218 -4.85 -5.64 -23.24
N ALA A 219 -4.68 -6.24 -22.06
CA ALA A 219 -5.70 -7.00 -21.35
C ALA A 219 -5.47 -6.97 -19.85
N ARG A 220 -6.59 -6.95 -19.11
CA ARG A 220 -6.62 -7.01 -17.66
C ARG A 220 -7.77 -7.89 -17.19
N ARG A 221 -7.47 -8.81 -16.28
CA ARG A 221 -8.46 -9.67 -15.63
C ARG A 221 -8.30 -9.57 -14.13
N GLN A 222 -9.42 -9.51 -13.42
CA GLN A 222 -9.49 -9.53 -11.96
C GLN A 222 -10.69 -10.38 -11.55
N ALA A 223 -10.48 -11.20 -10.51
CA ALA A 223 -11.46 -12.14 -9.99
C ALA A 223 -11.24 -12.26 -8.47
N GLY A 224 -12.22 -11.94 -7.60
CA GLY A 224 -12.03 -12.17 -6.16
C GLY A 224 -12.79 -11.30 -5.16
N VAL A 225 -12.43 -11.45 -3.88
CA VAL A 225 -12.93 -10.64 -2.76
C VAL A 225 -12.60 -9.15 -2.89
N ASP A 226 -11.55 -8.82 -3.65
CA ASP A 226 -11.13 -7.45 -3.92
C ASP A 226 -12.09 -6.70 -4.86
N GLU A 227 -12.98 -7.40 -5.59
CA GLU A 227 -14.13 -6.79 -6.29
C GLU A 227 -15.11 -6.09 -5.34
N MET A 228 -15.13 -6.47 -4.05
CA MET A 228 -15.99 -5.82 -3.04
C MET A 228 -15.58 -4.36 -2.84
N LEU A 229 -14.31 -4.05 -3.06
CA LEU A 229 -13.71 -2.71 -2.99
C LEU A 229 -13.61 -2.16 -4.43
N SER A 230 -13.76 -0.85 -4.62
CA SER A 230 -13.75 -0.26 -5.98
C SER A 230 -12.54 -0.73 -6.79
N GLN A 231 -12.74 -1.22 -8.02
CA GLN A 231 -11.70 -1.80 -8.88
C GLN A 231 -10.49 -0.85 -9.03
N GLN A 232 -10.75 0.41 -9.40
CA GLN A 232 -9.70 1.43 -9.59
C GLN A 232 -8.98 1.79 -8.29
N GLY A 233 -9.71 1.94 -7.18
CA GLY A 233 -9.10 2.26 -5.90
C GLY A 233 -8.16 1.14 -5.43
N MET A 234 -8.60 -0.11 -5.53
CA MET A 234 -7.78 -1.25 -5.13
C MET A 234 -6.55 -1.43 -6.02
N GLU A 235 -6.68 -1.18 -7.33
CA GLU A 235 -5.55 -1.13 -8.25
C GLU A 235 -4.52 -0.08 -7.88
N GLN A 236 -4.96 1.12 -7.54
CA GLN A 236 -4.07 2.18 -7.08
C GLN A 236 -3.37 1.78 -5.78
N ALA A 237 -4.10 1.21 -4.81
CA ALA A 237 -3.52 0.72 -3.56
C ALA A 237 -2.46 -0.35 -3.82
N ILE A 238 -2.79 -1.38 -4.61
CA ILE A 238 -1.90 -2.48 -4.96
C ILE A 238 -0.68 -1.96 -5.72
N SER A 239 -0.85 -1.15 -6.75
CA SER A 239 0.25 -0.61 -7.56
C SER A 239 1.20 0.28 -6.76
N VAL A 240 0.76 0.84 -5.64
CA VAL A 240 1.66 1.50 -4.70
C VAL A 240 2.34 0.48 -3.79
N THR A 241 1.59 -0.47 -3.22
CA THR A 241 2.14 -1.44 -2.26
C THR A 241 3.06 -2.50 -2.88
N MET A 242 2.87 -2.84 -4.15
CA MET A 242 3.65 -3.84 -4.88
C MET A 242 4.24 -3.18 -6.14
N THR A 243 5.08 -2.16 -5.91
CA THR A 243 5.78 -1.45 -6.99
C THR A 243 6.91 -2.34 -7.56
N ASP A 244 7.24 -2.17 -8.84
CA ASP A 244 8.39 -2.82 -9.48
C ASP A 244 9.69 -2.54 -8.69
N VAL A 245 10.51 -3.57 -8.49
CA VAL A 245 11.75 -3.47 -7.71
C VAL A 245 12.95 -3.26 -8.62
N ASP A 246 13.82 -2.32 -8.25
CA ASP A 246 15.12 -2.12 -8.88
C ASP A 246 16.21 -2.23 -7.80
N ILE A 247 16.95 -3.34 -7.80
CA ILE A 247 18.02 -3.58 -6.83
C ILE A 247 19.21 -2.65 -7.00
N TYR A 248 19.35 -1.97 -8.14
CA TYR A 248 20.47 -1.07 -8.41
C TYR A 248 20.22 0.35 -7.87
N GLU A 249 19.00 0.66 -7.45
CA GLU A 249 18.68 1.91 -6.75
C GLU A 249 19.21 1.89 -5.30
N ASN A 250 19.52 3.07 -4.76
CA ASN A 250 20.02 3.15 -3.37
C ASN A 250 18.99 2.67 -2.32
N ASN A 251 17.69 2.79 -2.63
CA ASN A 251 16.62 2.27 -1.79
C ASN A 251 15.55 1.60 -2.65
N ILE A 252 15.09 0.44 -2.21
CA ILE A 252 14.00 -0.33 -2.82
C ILE A 252 12.69 0.09 -2.16
N THR A 253 11.69 0.49 -2.95
CA THR A 253 10.37 0.87 -2.44
C THR A 253 9.45 -0.35 -2.50
N LEU A 254 8.99 -0.82 -1.34
CA LEU A 254 8.04 -1.92 -1.21
C LEU A 254 7.00 -1.54 -0.15
N PHE A 255 5.73 -1.90 -0.39
CA PHE A 255 4.59 -1.50 0.41
C PHE A 255 4.46 0.04 0.47
N THR A 256 4.78 0.63 1.60
CA THR A 256 4.82 2.10 1.79
C THR A 256 6.15 2.57 2.38
N ASN A 257 7.15 1.70 2.39
CA ASN A 257 8.45 1.91 3.02
C ASN A 257 9.59 1.83 2.00
N LYS A 258 10.73 2.42 2.36
CA LYS A 258 11.98 2.33 1.62
C LYS A 258 12.98 1.47 2.39
N PHE A 259 13.49 0.45 1.73
CA PHE A 259 14.46 -0.49 2.27
C PHE A 259 15.82 -0.20 1.64
N VAL A 260 16.90 -0.26 2.42
CA VAL A 260 18.25 -0.02 1.89
C VAL A 260 18.61 -1.15 0.93
N SER A 261 18.99 -0.85 -0.32
CA SER A 261 19.43 -1.89 -1.25
C SER A 261 20.78 -2.48 -0.82
N PRO A 262 21.05 -3.79 -1.02
CA PRO A 262 22.41 -4.33 -0.88
C PRO A 262 23.43 -3.69 -1.83
N LEU A 263 23.00 -3.03 -2.92
CA LEU A 263 23.84 -2.25 -3.84
C LEU A 263 23.73 -0.73 -3.61
N SER A 264 23.21 -0.32 -2.46
CA SER A 264 23.19 1.08 -2.05
C SER A 264 24.60 1.59 -1.79
N SER A 265 24.86 2.88 -2.01
CA SER A 265 26.09 3.53 -1.55
C SER A 265 26.30 3.43 -0.04
N LEU A 266 25.20 3.28 0.74
CA LEU A 266 25.24 3.01 2.17
C LEU A 266 25.38 1.51 2.50
N GLY A 267 25.27 0.62 1.51
CA GLY A 267 25.28 -0.84 1.64
C GLY A 267 26.45 -1.36 2.49
N PRO A 268 27.72 -1.01 2.20
CA PRO A 268 28.89 -1.41 3.00
C PRO A 268 28.82 -1.00 4.48
N SER A 269 28.05 0.04 4.80
CA SER A 269 27.86 0.51 6.17
C SER A 269 26.67 -0.15 6.88
N PHE A 270 25.69 -0.61 6.11
CA PHE A 270 24.39 -1.14 6.56
C PHE A 270 24.35 -2.68 6.61
N TYR A 271 25.06 -3.36 5.70
CA TYR A 271 25.10 -4.81 5.56
C TYR A 271 26.47 -5.40 5.93
N LYS A 272 26.43 -6.65 6.38
CA LYS A 272 27.56 -7.58 6.42
C LYS A 272 27.53 -8.40 5.14
N TYR A 273 28.65 -8.48 4.43
CA TYR A 273 28.79 -9.25 3.19
C TYR A 273 29.74 -10.42 3.39
N TYR A 274 29.44 -11.54 2.74
CA TYR A 274 30.25 -12.75 2.72
C TYR A 274 30.30 -13.29 1.30
N LEU A 275 31.51 -13.56 0.81
CA LEU A 275 31.71 -14.29 -0.44
C LEU A 275 31.68 -15.78 -0.11
N MET A 276 30.76 -16.50 -0.75
CA MET A 276 30.65 -17.94 -0.69
C MET A 276 31.31 -18.57 -1.92
N ASP A 277 31.21 -19.90 -2.06
CA ASP A 277 31.76 -20.62 -3.21
C ASP A 277 31.12 -20.20 -4.55
N THR A 278 31.81 -20.55 -5.64
CA THR A 278 31.33 -20.28 -7.00
C THR A 278 30.30 -21.33 -7.41
N LEU A 279 29.18 -20.89 -7.99
CA LEU A 279 28.08 -21.72 -8.45
C LEU A 279 27.80 -21.47 -9.93
N THR A 280 27.44 -22.51 -10.67
CA THR A 280 27.05 -22.36 -12.08
C THR A 280 25.56 -22.04 -12.17
N ILE A 281 25.21 -20.86 -12.68
CA ILE A 281 23.81 -20.44 -12.92
C ILE A 281 23.61 -20.23 -14.40
N ALA A 282 22.64 -20.94 -14.98
CA ALA A 282 22.34 -20.90 -16.43
C ALA A 282 23.60 -21.07 -17.31
N GLY A 283 24.51 -21.96 -16.90
CA GLY A 283 25.76 -22.26 -17.63
C GLY A 283 26.93 -21.29 -17.38
N GLN A 284 26.78 -20.25 -16.55
CA GLN A 284 27.84 -19.29 -16.24
C GLN A 284 28.32 -19.40 -14.79
N PRO A 285 29.65 -19.36 -14.52
CA PRO A 285 30.18 -19.35 -13.17
C PRO A 285 29.88 -18.01 -12.50
N CYS A 286 29.16 -18.06 -11.39
CA CYS A 286 28.78 -16.92 -10.58
C CYS A 286 29.29 -17.10 -9.15
N VAL A 287 29.83 -16.05 -8.53
CA VAL A 287 30.08 -16.04 -7.09
C VAL A 287 28.77 -15.79 -6.35
N ASP A 288 28.53 -16.54 -5.28
CA ASP A 288 27.42 -16.29 -4.35
C ASP A 288 27.87 -15.29 -3.28
N LEU A 289 27.35 -14.06 -3.38
CA LEU A 289 27.55 -13.00 -2.42
C LEU A 289 26.35 -12.92 -1.48
N THR A 290 26.54 -13.35 -0.23
CA THR A 290 25.53 -13.25 0.82
C THR A 290 25.58 -11.90 1.53
N PHE A 291 24.43 -11.31 1.83
CA PHE A 291 24.32 -10.06 2.60
C PHE A 291 23.26 -10.12 3.71
N VAL A 292 23.57 -9.52 4.86
CA VAL A 292 22.69 -9.50 6.06
C VAL A 292 22.86 -8.17 6.81
N PRO A 293 21.79 -7.47 7.23
CA PRO A 293 21.94 -6.16 7.87
C PRO A 293 22.66 -6.28 9.21
N PHE A 294 23.37 -5.22 9.63
CA PHE A 294 23.97 -5.18 10.98
C PHE A 294 22.93 -5.34 12.08
N ASN A 295 21.74 -4.78 11.85
CA ASN A 295 20.58 -4.82 12.74
C ASN A 295 19.40 -5.43 11.98
N SER A 296 18.99 -6.65 12.36
CA SER A 296 17.89 -7.40 11.73
C SER A 296 16.54 -6.69 11.81
N GLU A 297 16.38 -5.76 12.74
CA GLU A 297 15.14 -5.01 12.94
C GLU A 297 15.00 -3.80 12.00
N SER A 298 16.08 -3.41 11.32
CA SER A 298 16.12 -2.28 10.39
C SER A 298 15.56 -2.63 9.00
N PHE A 299 15.12 -1.62 8.24
CA PHE A 299 14.50 -1.81 6.92
C PHE A 299 15.54 -2.11 5.85
N GLY A 300 15.87 -3.39 5.74
CA GLY A 300 16.72 -3.94 4.70
C GLY A 300 16.41 -5.41 4.46
N PHE A 301 17.32 -6.09 3.77
CA PHE A 301 17.11 -7.45 3.27
C PHE A 301 18.20 -8.41 3.73
N THR A 302 17.88 -9.68 3.79
CA THR A 302 18.85 -10.78 3.86
C THR A 302 18.78 -11.58 2.58
N GLY A 303 19.90 -11.97 1.99
CA GLY A 303 19.83 -12.72 0.75
C GLY A 303 21.16 -12.94 0.06
N HIS A 304 21.06 -13.29 -1.22
CA HIS A 304 22.18 -13.68 -2.08
C HIS A 304 22.13 -12.88 -3.38
N LEU A 305 23.29 -12.40 -3.81
CA LEU A 305 23.51 -11.90 -5.16
C LEU A 305 24.42 -12.89 -5.87
N TYR A 306 23.99 -13.40 -7.01
CA TYR A 306 24.80 -14.28 -7.83
C TYR A 306 25.42 -13.47 -8.95
N VAL A 307 26.74 -13.26 -8.85
CA VAL A 307 27.45 -12.25 -9.64
C VAL A 307 28.47 -12.93 -10.54
N THR A 308 28.52 -12.56 -11.82
CA THR A 308 29.56 -13.06 -12.72
C THR A 308 30.94 -12.56 -12.30
N LEU A 309 31.95 -13.41 -12.45
CA LEU A 309 33.35 -13.08 -12.11
C LEU A 309 34.08 -12.30 -13.22
N ASP A 310 33.35 -11.65 -14.13
CA ASP A 310 33.94 -10.80 -15.16
C ASP A 310 34.09 -9.34 -14.69
N SER A 311 34.75 -8.50 -15.49
CA SER A 311 34.99 -7.08 -15.15
C SER A 311 33.71 -6.24 -15.02
N THR A 312 32.55 -6.80 -15.37
CA THR A 312 31.26 -6.09 -15.35
C THR A 312 30.49 -6.28 -14.05
N TYR A 313 30.89 -7.22 -13.20
CA TYR A 313 30.21 -7.53 -11.93
C TYR A 313 28.69 -7.70 -12.06
N PHE A 314 28.24 -8.31 -13.15
CA PHE A 314 26.83 -8.43 -13.48
C PHE A 314 26.10 -9.39 -12.53
N VAL A 315 25.00 -8.92 -11.94
CA VAL A 315 24.12 -9.77 -11.14
C VAL A 315 23.24 -10.59 -12.07
N ARG A 316 23.45 -11.91 -12.11
CA ARG A 316 22.63 -12.85 -12.90
C ARG A 316 21.31 -13.16 -12.20
N ARG A 317 21.34 -13.27 -10.87
CA ARG A 317 20.19 -13.53 -10.01
C ARG A 317 20.35 -12.80 -8.69
N ALA A 318 19.26 -12.25 -8.16
CA ALA A 318 19.18 -11.71 -6.82
C ALA A 318 18.06 -12.42 -6.06
N THR A 319 18.35 -12.95 -4.89
CA THR A 319 17.34 -13.48 -3.97
C THR A 319 17.41 -12.68 -2.67
N MET A 320 16.27 -12.13 -2.25
CA MET A 320 16.19 -11.23 -1.11
C MET A 320 14.98 -11.58 -0.26
N ASN A 321 15.17 -11.60 1.05
CA ASN A 321 14.13 -11.85 2.02
C ASN A 321 14.13 -10.75 3.07
N PHE A 322 13.02 -10.59 3.78
CA PHE A 322 13.07 -9.80 5.00
C PHE A 322 13.74 -10.57 6.14
N PRO A 323 14.57 -9.90 6.96
CA PRO A 323 15.05 -10.50 8.20
C PRO A 323 13.85 -10.90 9.08
N GLN A 324 13.90 -12.07 9.73
CA GLN A 324 12.79 -12.58 10.56
C GLN A 324 12.35 -11.61 11.68
N LYS A 325 13.29 -10.80 12.19
CA LYS A 325 13.03 -9.85 13.28
C LYS A 325 12.72 -8.44 12.79
N ILE A 326 12.53 -8.22 11.50
CA ILE A 326 12.29 -6.88 10.97
C ILE A 326 11.13 -6.20 11.71
N ASN A 327 11.30 -4.90 12.01
CA ASN A 327 10.23 -4.07 12.58
C ASN A 327 9.26 -3.66 11.47
N LEU A 328 8.74 -4.62 10.70
CA LEU A 328 7.73 -4.43 9.66
C LEU A 328 6.41 -5.00 10.18
N ASN A 329 5.34 -4.26 10.00
CA ASN A 329 4.00 -4.64 10.36
C ASN A 329 3.35 -5.48 9.28
N PHE A 330 2.46 -6.34 9.73
CA PHE A 330 1.59 -7.14 8.89
C PHE A 330 2.30 -8.08 7.92
N VAL A 331 3.63 -8.08 7.80
CA VAL A 331 4.41 -8.97 6.94
C VAL A 331 5.19 -9.94 7.83
N ASP A 332 4.86 -11.23 7.73
CA ASP A 332 5.52 -12.32 8.45
C ASP A 332 6.68 -12.92 7.64
N TYR A 333 6.50 -13.00 6.33
CA TYR A 333 7.51 -13.50 5.40
C TYR A 333 7.45 -12.69 4.10
N MET A 334 8.61 -12.47 3.50
CA MET A 334 8.70 -11.98 2.14
C MET A 334 9.94 -12.59 1.48
N SER A 335 9.77 -13.07 0.25
CA SER A 335 10.83 -13.44 -0.67
C SER A 335 10.65 -12.69 -1.98
N LEU A 336 11.75 -12.17 -2.50
CA LEU A 336 11.87 -11.47 -3.76
C LEU A 336 13.03 -12.11 -4.53
N GLU A 337 12.72 -12.66 -5.69
CA GLU A 337 13.70 -13.18 -6.64
C GLU A 337 13.64 -12.37 -7.93
N GLN A 338 14.80 -11.98 -8.45
CA GLN A 338 14.94 -11.35 -9.76
C GLN A 338 16.01 -12.08 -10.56
N ASN A 339 15.67 -12.44 -11.80
CA ASN A 339 16.62 -13.01 -12.76
C ASN A 339 16.90 -12.00 -13.87
N PHE A 340 18.18 -11.82 -14.19
CA PHE A 340 18.64 -10.88 -15.20
C PHE A 340 19.35 -11.58 -16.35
N THR A 341 19.13 -11.12 -17.57
CA THR A 341 19.86 -11.53 -18.77
C THR A 341 20.64 -10.35 -19.35
N ARG A 342 21.63 -10.62 -20.18
CA ARG A 342 22.32 -9.59 -20.96
C ARG A 342 21.79 -9.59 -22.39
N GLY A 343 21.53 -8.40 -22.91
CA GLY A 343 21.33 -8.18 -24.34
C GLY A 343 22.62 -8.46 -25.12
N ALA A 344 22.51 -8.53 -26.45
CA ALA A 344 23.66 -8.74 -27.33
C ALA A 344 24.72 -7.62 -27.22
N ASP A 345 24.28 -6.42 -26.84
CA ASP A 345 25.08 -5.22 -26.58
C ASP A 345 25.61 -5.13 -25.12
N GLY A 346 25.34 -6.15 -24.30
CA GLY A 346 25.68 -6.18 -22.88
C GLY A 346 24.65 -5.51 -21.97
N THR A 347 23.60 -4.86 -22.51
CA THR A 347 22.57 -4.17 -21.72
C THR A 347 21.89 -5.12 -20.75
N ARG A 348 21.74 -4.70 -19.50
CA ARG A 348 21.03 -5.46 -18.47
C ARG A 348 19.54 -5.51 -18.75
N GLN A 349 18.99 -6.71 -18.82
CA GLN A 349 17.56 -6.99 -19.00
C GLN A 349 17.04 -7.74 -17.78
N LEU A 350 15.94 -7.26 -17.18
CA LEU A 350 15.20 -8.03 -16.17
C LEU A 350 14.35 -9.06 -16.91
N ALA A 351 14.52 -10.35 -16.64
CA ALA A 351 13.81 -11.43 -17.33
C ALA A 351 12.52 -11.78 -16.59
N ASP A 352 12.60 -11.94 -15.28
CA ASP A 352 11.47 -12.26 -14.41
C ASP A 352 11.70 -11.74 -12.99
N GLU A 353 10.59 -11.52 -12.29
CA GLU A 353 10.53 -11.11 -10.90
C GLU A 353 9.43 -11.89 -10.17
N HIS A 354 9.79 -12.48 -9.04
CA HIS A 354 8.89 -13.26 -8.20
C HIS A 354 8.89 -12.68 -6.79
N ILE A 355 7.77 -12.10 -6.37
CA ILE A 355 7.56 -11.60 -5.01
C ILE A 355 6.52 -12.46 -4.34
N THR A 356 6.88 -13.09 -3.23
CA THR A 356 5.94 -13.81 -2.37
C THR A 356 5.94 -13.19 -0.99
N THR A 357 4.78 -12.82 -0.48
CA THR A 357 4.59 -12.18 0.83
C THR A 357 3.54 -12.92 1.63
N GLU A 358 3.83 -13.23 2.88
CA GLU A 358 2.81 -13.65 3.84
C GLU A 358 2.50 -12.51 4.79
N PHE A 359 1.23 -12.10 4.79
CA PHE A 359 0.72 -11.09 5.68
C PHE A 359 0.06 -11.72 6.92
N LYS A 360 0.28 -11.16 8.11
CA LYS A 360 -0.40 -11.54 9.35
C LYS A 360 -0.80 -10.32 10.17
N LEU A 361 -2.10 -10.18 10.42
CA LEU A 361 -2.61 -9.13 11.30
C LEU A 361 -2.11 -9.34 12.75
N VAL A 362 -2.25 -10.57 13.25
CA VAL A 362 -1.86 -11.01 14.59
C VAL A 362 -1.09 -12.32 14.49
N ASP A 363 -0.17 -12.58 15.41
CA ASP A 363 0.80 -13.69 15.29
C ASP A 363 0.14 -15.10 15.33
N ASN A 364 -1.17 -15.17 15.61
CA ASN A 364 -2.02 -16.37 15.58
C ASN A 364 -3.23 -16.29 14.62
N SER A 365 -3.30 -15.27 13.75
CA SER A 365 -4.36 -15.18 12.73
C SER A 365 -4.02 -16.00 11.48
N ASP A 366 -5.05 -16.46 10.77
CA ASP A 366 -4.91 -17.00 9.42
C ASP A 366 -4.47 -15.86 8.50
N GLY A 367 -3.18 -15.86 8.19
CA GLY A 367 -2.57 -14.82 7.37
C GLY A 367 -3.12 -14.79 5.94
N ILE A 368 -2.73 -13.76 5.19
CA ILE A 368 -2.98 -13.66 3.75
C ILE A 368 -1.67 -13.92 3.04
N TYR A 369 -1.64 -14.92 2.18
CA TYR A 369 -0.57 -15.13 1.23
C TYR A 369 -0.81 -14.27 -0.01
N ALA A 370 0.23 -13.58 -0.47
CA ALA A 370 0.21 -12.88 -1.73
C ALA A 370 1.42 -13.28 -2.57
N LYS A 371 1.20 -13.61 -3.83
CA LYS A 371 2.25 -13.91 -4.80
C LYS A 371 2.09 -12.99 -5.99
N ARG A 372 3.19 -12.42 -6.46
CA ARG A 372 3.28 -11.59 -7.66
C ARG A 372 4.41 -12.13 -8.52
N ASP A 373 4.04 -12.61 -9.70
CA ASP A 373 4.96 -13.13 -10.72
C ASP A 373 4.90 -12.18 -11.91
N VAL A 374 6.07 -11.67 -12.34
CA VAL A 374 6.18 -10.79 -13.50
C VAL A 374 7.21 -11.37 -14.45
N TYR A 375 6.84 -11.45 -15.73
CA TYR A 375 7.69 -11.93 -16.80
C TYR A 375 7.86 -10.84 -17.84
N TYR A 376 9.09 -10.63 -18.26
CA TYR A 376 9.46 -9.63 -19.24
C TYR A 376 10.08 -10.31 -20.47
N ARG A 377 9.58 -9.95 -21.66
CA ARG A 377 10.01 -10.50 -22.94
C ARG A 377 10.14 -9.41 -23.99
N ASN A 378 10.71 -9.77 -25.14
CA ASN A 378 10.73 -8.93 -26.34
C ASN A 378 11.30 -7.52 -26.10
N TYR A 379 12.48 -7.44 -25.49
CA TYR A 379 13.19 -6.17 -25.37
C TYR A 379 13.56 -5.63 -26.76
N VAL A 380 13.11 -4.42 -27.07
CA VAL A 380 13.43 -3.72 -28.32
C VAL A 380 13.97 -2.34 -27.97
N TYR A 381 15.10 -1.97 -28.57
CA TYR A 381 15.83 -0.74 -28.27
C TYR A 381 15.65 0.37 -29.30
N GLU A 382 14.94 0.08 -30.39
CA GLU A 382 14.54 1.05 -31.40
C GLU A 382 13.03 1.31 -31.36
N PRO A 383 12.58 2.57 -31.39
CA PRO A 383 11.18 2.89 -31.26
C PRO A 383 10.39 2.56 -32.53
N SER A 384 9.32 1.77 -32.38
CA SER A 384 8.30 1.60 -33.42
C SER A 384 7.40 2.85 -33.53
N ALA A 385 6.72 3.01 -34.67
CA ALA A 385 5.73 4.09 -34.84
C ALA A 385 4.62 4.03 -33.76
N ASP A 386 4.23 2.82 -33.35
CA ASP A 386 3.26 2.62 -32.29
C ASP A 386 3.82 3.01 -30.90
N ALA A 387 5.09 2.69 -30.60
CA ALA A 387 5.76 3.15 -29.38
C ALA A 387 5.83 4.69 -29.31
N LEU A 388 6.15 5.34 -30.43
CA LEU A 388 6.16 6.81 -30.52
C LEU A 388 4.77 7.40 -30.29
N SER A 389 3.70 6.72 -30.73
CA SER A 389 2.33 7.15 -30.48
C SER A 389 1.97 7.12 -28.98
N ALA A 390 2.50 6.16 -28.21
CA ALA A 390 2.27 6.06 -26.78
C ALA A 390 2.83 7.28 -26.02
N PHE A 391 3.94 7.87 -26.48
CA PHE A 391 4.50 9.08 -25.86
C PHE A 391 3.77 10.38 -26.21
N LYS A 392 2.91 10.38 -27.24
CA LYS A 392 2.03 11.53 -27.55
C LYS A 392 0.86 11.65 -26.57
N LYS A 393 0.50 10.54 -25.93
CA LYS A 393 -0.58 10.48 -24.95
C LYS A 393 -0.12 11.05 -23.60
N PRO A 394 -0.93 11.88 -22.93
CA PRO A 394 -0.59 12.45 -21.63
C PRO A 394 -0.60 11.39 -20.52
N GLU A 395 -1.43 10.35 -20.61
CA GLU A 395 -1.58 9.28 -19.61
C GLU A 395 -0.29 8.46 -19.45
N LYS A 396 0.10 8.13 -18.22
CA LYS A 396 1.21 7.16 -18.00
C LYS A 396 0.82 5.73 -18.30
N VAL A 397 -0.41 5.37 -17.94
CA VAL A 397 -1.01 4.06 -18.22
C VAL A 397 -2.10 4.26 -19.24
N ILE A 398 -1.93 3.69 -20.42
CA ILE A 398 -2.86 3.77 -21.54
C ILE A 398 -3.67 2.48 -21.51
N GLU A 399 -4.92 2.57 -21.07
CA GLU A 399 -5.82 1.43 -20.97
C GLU A 399 -7.08 1.66 -21.83
N PRO A 400 -7.23 0.94 -22.95
CA PRO A 400 -8.42 1.01 -23.78
C PRO A 400 -9.60 0.29 -23.09
N ALA A 401 -10.83 0.66 -23.45
CA ALA A 401 -12.03 0.13 -22.80
C ALA A 401 -12.19 -1.39 -22.98
N GLU A 402 -11.68 -1.96 -24.07
CA GLU A 402 -11.75 -3.40 -24.33
C GLU A 402 -10.79 -4.22 -23.46
N ALA A 403 -9.78 -3.59 -22.84
CA ALA A 403 -8.77 -4.29 -22.06
C ALA A 403 -9.36 -5.07 -20.87
N THR A 404 -10.45 -4.57 -20.27
CA THR A 404 -11.15 -5.22 -19.14
C THR A 404 -12.22 -6.22 -19.56
N HIS A 405 -12.47 -6.39 -20.86
CA HIS A 405 -13.56 -7.21 -21.41
C HIS A 405 -13.06 -8.26 -22.43
N ARG A 406 -11.83 -8.75 -22.26
CA ARG A 406 -11.26 -9.80 -23.11
C ARG A 406 -11.86 -11.18 -22.79
N THR A 407 -12.00 -12.02 -23.82
CA THR A 407 -12.53 -13.39 -23.70
C THR A 407 -11.50 -14.34 -23.08
N GLU A 408 -11.95 -15.48 -22.55
CA GLU A 408 -11.06 -16.50 -21.99
C GLU A 408 -10.09 -17.06 -23.04
N ALA A 409 -10.56 -17.27 -24.28
CA ALA A 409 -9.70 -17.68 -25.40
C ALA A 409 -8.56 -16.70 -25.68
N TYR A 410 -8.81 -15.38 -25.58
CA TYR A 410 -7.74 -14.38 -25.74
C TYR A 410 -6.66 -14.54 -24.66
N TRP A 411 -7.05 -14.84 -23.42
CA TRP A 411 -6.09 -15.09 -22.35
C TRP A 411 -5.29 -16.37 -22.60
N ASP A 412 -5.95 -17.45 -23.03
CA ASP A 412 -5.27 -18.72 -23.30
C ASP A 412 -4.24 -18.59 -24.44
N ASP A 413 -4.52 -17.79 -25.47
CA ASP A 413 -3.60 -17.55 -26.59
C ASP A 413 -2.44 -16.60 -26.25
N ASN A 414 -2.62 -15.68 -25.29
CA ASN A 414 -1.64 -14.61 -24.99
C ASN A 414 -0.92 -14.80 -23.64
N ARG A 415 -1.30 -15.81 -22.84
CA ARG A 415 -0.60 -16.15 -21.59
C ARG A 415 0.80 -16.66 -21.92
N GLN A 416 1.79 -16.04 -21.28
CA GLN A 416 3.20 -16.44 -21.45
C GLN A 416 3.60 -17.63 -20.58
N VAL A 417 2.74 -18.03 -19.62
CA VAL A 417 2.97 -19.11 -18.66
C VAL A 417 1.67 -19.85 -18.40
N GLU A 418 1.74 -21.18 -18.24
CA GLU A 418 0.58 -22.01 -17.90
C GLU A 418 0.11 -21.72 -16.47
N VAL A 419 -1.21 -21.56 -16.29
CA VAL A 419 -1.82 -21.21 -15.00
C VAL A 419 -2.55 -22.43 -14.44
N SER A 420 -2.45 -22.66 -13.12
CA SER A 420 -3.19 -23.74 -12.45
C SER A 420 -4.69 -23.60 -12.67
N LYS A 421 -5.36 -24.71 -13.03
CA LYS A 421 -6.83 -24.76 -13.20
C LYS A 421 -7.62 -24.38 -11.93
N LYS A 422 -6.99 -24.44 -10.74
CA LYS A 422 -7.60 -24.03 -9.47
C LYS A 422 -7.49 -22.52 -9.23
N GLU A 423 -6.50 -21.87 -9.82
CA GLU A 423 -6.36 -20.41 -9.73
C GLU A 423 -7.38 -19.72 -10.67
N THR A 424 -7.66 -20.29 -11.83
CA THR A 424 -8.67 -19.71 -12.75
C THR A 424 -10.12 -19.87 -12.28
N SER A 425 -10.36 -20.57 -11.16
CA SER A 425 -11.71 -20.88 -10.67
C SER A 425 -12.19 -20.02 -9.48
N VAL A 426 -11.41 -19.02 -9.05
CA VAL A 426 -11.79 -18.05 -7.99
C VAL A 426 -13.14 -17.38 -8.31
N ASP A 427 -13.38 -17.04 -9.57
CA ASP A 427 -14.67 -16.48 -10.03
C ASP A 427 -15.86 -17.38 -9.66
N LYS A 428 -15.72 -18.69 -9.90
CA LYS A 428 -16.76 -19.69 -9.63
C LYS A 428 -16.96 -19.88 -8.12
N MET A 429 -15.85 -19.90 -7.37
CA MET A 429 -15.88 -19.97 -5.90
C MET A 429 -16.65 -18.79 -5.30
N MET A 430 -16.34 -17.57 -5.73
CA MET A 430 -16.98 -16.35 -5.24
C MET A 430 -18.46 -16.28 -5.60
N ALA A 431 -18.83 -16.69 -6.82
CA ALA A 431 -20.22 -16.82 -7.23
C ALA A 431 -21.00 -17.79 -6.32
N GLN A 432 -20.38 -18.93 -5.97
CA GLN A 432 -20.98 -19.90 -5.06
C GLN A 432 -21.07 -19.37 -3.62
N LEU A 433 -20.06 -18.68 -3.09
CA LEU A 433 -20.10 -18.06 -1.75
C LEU A 433 -21.26 -17.07 -1.62
N ARG A 434 -21.50 -16.25 -2.66
CA ARG A 434 -22.59 -15.25 -2.70
C ARG A 434 -23.99 -15.87 -2.68
N THR A 435 -24.14 -17.17 -2.93
CA THR A 435 -25.45 -17.87 -2.79
C THR A 435 -25.87 -18.07 -1.32
N TYR A 436 -24.93 -17.99 -0.38
CA TYR A 436 -25.21 -18.18 1.04
C TYR A 436 -25.61 -16.85 1.69
N PRO A 437 -26.79 -16.75 2.34
CA PRO A 437 -27.30 -15.49 2.88
C PRO A 437 -26.38 -14.80 3.90
N VAL A 438 -25.71 -15.57 4.76
CA VAL A 438 -24.82 -15.01 5.80
C VAL A 438 -23.62 -14.30 5.16
N TYR A 439 -22.99 -14.93 4.16
CA TYR A 439 -21.87 -14.33 3.45
C TYR A 439 -22.34 -13.11 2.68
N TYR A 440 -23.45 -13.22 1.94
CA TYR A 440 -24.05 -12.13 1.19
C TYR A 440 -24.31 -10.88 2.06
N TRP A 441 -24.99 -11.02 3.19
CA TRP A 441 -25.26 -9.88 4.08
C TRP A 441 -24.01 -9.32 4.78
N THR A 442 -23.03 -10.19 5.07
CA THR A 442 -21.74 -9.76 5.64
C THR A 442 -20.94 -8.93 4.62
N GLU A 443 -20.81 -9.41 3.38
CA GLU A 443 -20.17 -8.69 2.27
C GLU A 443 -20.83 -7.33 2.07
N LYS A 444 -22.17 -7.27 2.06
CA LYS A 444 -22.94 -6.03 1.94
C LYS A 444 -22.66 -5.04 3.08
N THR A 445 -22.69 -5.51 4.32
CA THR A 445 -22.49 -4.65 5.50
C THR A 445 -21.08 -4.09 5.54
N LEU A 446 -20.07 -4.94 5.32
CA LEU A 446 -18.67 -4.51 5.26
C LEU A 446 -18.46 -3.51 4.12
N LYS A 447 -19.00 -3.77 2.93
CA LYS A 447 -18.94 -2.85 1.80
C LYS A 447 -19.48 -1.47 2.17
N VAL A 448 -20.65 -1.38 2.79
CA VAL A 448 -21.24 -0.09 3.21
C VAL A 448 -20.40 0.62 4.28
N LEU A 449 -19.76 -0.11 5.20
CA LEU A 449 -18.85 0.49 6.18
C LEU A 449 -17.59 1.07 5.52
N PHE A 450 -17.04 0.41 4.50
CA PHE A 450 -15.85 0.87 3.77
C PHE A 450 -16.16 1.98 2.76
N THR A 451 -17.20 1.81 1.95
CA THR A 451 -17.57 2.75 0.87
C THR A 451 -18.48 3.87 1.34
N GLY A 452 -19.04 3.78 2.55
CA GLY A 452 -20.03 4.71 3.12
C GLY A 452 -21.35 4.81 2.36
N TYR A 453 -21.53 4.09 1.24
CA TYR A 453 -22.64 4.25 0.31
C TYR A 453 -23.28 2.89 -0.03
N ILE A 454 -24.60 2.91 -0.18
CA ILE A 454 -25.39 1.75 -0.62
C ILE A 454 -25.68 1.93 -2.13
N PRO A 455 -25.17 1.04 -3.01
CA PRO A 455 -25.49 1.07 -4.45
C PRO A 455 -26.95 0.67 -4.70
N ALA A 456 -27.63 1.39 -5.60
CA ALA A 456 -29.01 1.11 -6.00
C ALA A 456 -29.25 1.43 -7.50
N PRO A 457 -30.14 0.71 -8.22
CA PRO A 457 -30.85 -0.50 -7.80
C PRO A 457 -29.98 -1.76 -7.91
N LYS A 458 -28.95 -1.74 -8.77
CA LYS A 458 -28.00 -2.84 -8.99
C LYS A 458 -26.67 -2.56 -8.32
N GLU A 459 -25.93 -3.61 -8.01
CA GLU A 459 -24.63 -3.49 -7.37
C GLU A 459 -23.46 -3.25 -8.32
N LYS A 460 -23.45 -3.91 -9.48
CA LYS A 460 -22.39 -3.76 -10.50
C LYS A 460 -22.60 -2.53 -11.38
N GLU A 461 -23.85 -2.09 -11.53
CA GLU A 461 -24.25 -0.96 -12.36
C GLU A 461 -25.24 -0.08 -11.57
N PRO A 462 -24.84 0.47 -10.42
CA PRO A 462 -25.73 1.33 -9.64
C PRO A 462 -26.05 2.58 -10.43
N LEU A 463 -27.32 3.01 -10.43
CA LEU A 463 -27.73 4.32 -10.95
C LEU A 463 -27.59 5.41 -9.87
N PHE A 464 -27.71 5.01 -8.59
CA PHE A 464 -27.66 5.87 -7.42
C PHE A 464 -26.81 5.25 -6.32
N TYR A 465 -26.17 6.11 -5.52
CA TYR A 465 -25.53 5.78 -4.25
C TYR A 465 -26.27 6.49 -3.12
N ILE A 466 -26.77 5.74 -2.14
CA ILE A 466 -27.48 6.28 -0.96
C ILE A 466 -26.49 6.40 0.21
N GLY A 467 -26.36 7.59 0.80
CA GLY A 467 -25.40 7.86 1.88
C GLY A 467 -24.90 9.32 1.94
N MET A 468 -23.83 9.62 2.69
CA MET A 468 -22.94 8.69 3.38
C MET A 468 -23.51 8.21 4.72
N MET A 469 -23.49 6.90 4.96
CA MET A 469 -24.06 6.26 6.15
C MET A 469 -23.35 6.66 7.46
N ASN A 470 -22.06 7.00 7.40
CA ASN A 470 -21.29 7.48 8.54
C ASN A 470 -21.64 8.92 8.98
N THR A 471 -22.50 9.62 8.23
CA THR A 471 -23.00 10.96 8.56
C THR A 471 -24.50 11.00 8.82
N THR A 472 -25.17 9.84 8.82
CA THR A 472 -26.63 9.76 9.00
C THR A 472 -27.07 10.22 10.39
N ILE A 473 -26.26 9.96 11.41
CA ILE A 473 -26.49 10.39 12.80
C ILE A 473 -25.24 11.12 13.28
N SER A 474 -25.39 12.37 13.68
CA SER A 474 -24.31 13.18 14.27
C SER A 474 -24.86 14.11 15.35
N GLY A 475 -24.00 14.90 16.00
CA GLY A 475 -24.46 15.95 16.89
C GLY A 475 -23.41 16.96 17.28
N ASN A 476 -23.86 18.18 17.60
CA ASN A 476 -23.01 19.28 18.05
C ASN A 476 -23.76 20.23 19.00
N THR A 477 -23.05 21.21 19.57
CA THR A 477 -23.60 22.14 20.56
C THR A 477 -24.75 22.99 20.03
N LEU A 478 -24.70 23.39 18.76
CA LEU A 478 -25.69 24.26 18.14
C LEU A 478 -26.97 23.49 17.80
N GLU A 479 -26.83 22.32 17.17
CA GLU A 479 -27.92 21.55 16.56
C GLU A 479 -28.47 20.42 17.45
N GLY A 480 -27.74 20.02 18.49
CA GLY A 480 -28.07 18.83 19.28
C GLY A 480 -27.88 17.56 18.47
N VAL A 481 -28.82 16.61 18.57
CA VAL A 481 -28.87 15.44 17.67
C VAL A 481 -29.24 15.93 16.27
N ARG A 482 -28.51 15.44 15.26
CA ARG A 482 -28.71 15.75 13.84
C ARG A 482 -28.93 14.45 13.07
N LEU A 483 -30.02 14.40 12.32
CA LEU A 483 -30.30 13.32 11.38
C LEU A 483 -30.12 13.82 9.95
N ARG A 484 -29.48 13.02 9.10
CA ARG A 484 -29.17 13.36 7.71
C ARG A 484 -29.47 12.21 6.77
N ALA A 485 -30.08 12.51 5.64
CA ALA A 485 -30.28 11.59 4.53
C ALA A 485 -29.79 12.23 3.23
N GLY A 486 -29.09 11.46 2.39
CA GLY A 486 -28.52 11.97 1.15
C GLY A 486 -28.14 10.87 0.18
N GLY A 487 -27.67 11.30 -0.99
CA GLY A 487 -27.21 10.40 -2.03
C GLY A 487 -26.62 11.14 -3.24
N MET A 488 -26.24 10.37 -4.25
CA MET A 488 -25.71 10.87 -5.51
C MET A 488 -25.98 9.92 -6.67
N THR A 489 -25.93 10.41 -7.90
CA THR A 489 -26.02 9.60 -9.12
C THR A 489 -24.65 9.13 -9.59
N THR A 490 -24.63 8.19 -10.52
CA THR A 490 -23.41 7.55 -11.05
C THR A 490 -23.29 7.73 -12.57
N ALA A 491 -22.16 7.30 -13.13
CA ALA A 491 -21.91 7.35 -14.58
C ALA A 491 -22.85 6.44 -15.39
N TRP A 492 -23.45 5.40 -14.77
CA TRP A 492 -24.45 4.54 -15.42
C TRP A 492 -25.78 5.24 -15.69
N LEU A 493 -26.14 6.23 -14.87
CA LEU A 493 -27.30 7.07 -15.17
C LEU A 493 -26.97 8.04 -16.31
N ASN A 494 -25.82 8.70 -16.22
CA ASN A 494 -25.28 9.54 -17.29
C ASN A 494 -23.75 9.71 -17.09
N PRO A 495 -22.91 9.45 -18.10
CA PRO A 495 -21.46 9.50 -17.93
C PRO A 495 -20.87 10.92 -17.87
N HIS A 496 -21.70 11.95 -18.08
CA HIS A 496 -21.30 13.36 -18.03
C HIS A 496 -22.07 14.16 -16.96
N LEU A 497 -23.30 13.78 -16.60
CA LEU A 497 -24.16 14.57 -15.71
C LEU A 497 -24.41 13.89 -14.37
N PHE A 498 -24.01 14.55 -13.28
CA PHE A 498 -24.06 14.01 -11.93
C PHE A 498 -24.86 14.91 -10.99
N TYR A 499 -25.66 14.30 -10.13
CA TYR A 499 -26.42 14.97 -9.09
C TYR A 499 -26.00 14.44 -7.73
N LYS A 500 -25.88 15.32 -6.75
CA LYS A 500 -25.54 14.95 -5.38
C LYS A 500 -26.28 15.86 -4.41
N GLY A 501 -26.74 15.32 -3.29
CA GLY A 501 -27.39 16.15 -2.29
C GLY A 501 -27.70 15.44 -0.98
N TYR A 502 -28.07 16.23 0.01
CA TYR A 502 -28.59 15.73 1.28
C TYR A 502 -29.51 16.75 1.95
N MET A 503 -30.36 16.24 2.83
CA MET A 503 -31.14 17.02 3.79
C MET A 503 -30.79 16.57 5.20
N ALA A 504 -30.74 17.51 6.12
CA ALA A 504 -30.48 17.27 7.53
C ALA A 504 -31.41 18.09 8.43
N TYR A 505 -31.74 17.56 9.59
CA TYR A 505 -32.55 18.23 10.60
C TYR A 505 -31.85 18.17 11.97
N GLY A 506 -31.68 19.33 12.59
CA GLY A 506 -31.17 19.46 13.96
C GLY A 506 -32.32 19.54 14.96
N PHE A 507 -32.32 18.69 15.98
CA PHE A 507 -33.41 18.60 16.95
C PHE A 507 -33.39 19.70 18.00
N LYS A 508 -32.24 20.38 18.21
CA LYS A 508 -32.12 21.49 19.17
C LYS A 508 -32.39 22.86 18.55
N ASP A 509 -31.97 23.07 17.29
CA ASP A 509 -32.17 24.34 16.60
C ASP A 509 -33.44 24.37 15.74
N HIS A 510 -34.09 23.21 15.55
CA HIS A 510 -35.30 23.02 14.76
C HIS A 510 -35.16 23.51 13.30
N ARG A 511 -33.96 23.46 12.72
CA ARG A 511 -33.69 23.94 11.36
C ARG A 511 -33.37 22.81 10.39
N MET A 512 -34.04 22.85 9.24
CA MET A 512 -33.67 22.08 8.06
C MET A 512 -32.41 22.67 7.41
N LYS A 513 -31.50 21.80 7.03
CA LYS A 513 -30.22 22.10 6.37
C LYS A 513 -30.04 21.16 5.20
N GLY A 514 -29.15 21.49 4.27
CA GLY A 514 -28.93 20.62 3.13
C GLY A 514 -27.94 21.16 2.12
N MET A 515 -27.68 20.31 1.14
CA MET A 515 -26.83 20.62 -0.01
C MET A 515 -27.44 19.99 -1.26
N ALA A 516 -27.37 20.73 -2.36
CA ALA A 516 -27.67 20.24 -3.71
C ALA A 516 -26.50 20.61 -4.63
N GLU A 517 -26.07 19.66 -5.45
CA GLU A 517 -24.95 19.78 -6.36
C GLU A 517 -25.30 19.14 -7.69
N VAL A 518 -24.97 19.85 -8.78
CA VAL A 518 -25.05 19.38 -10.16
C VAL A 518 -23.65 19.55 -10.76
N GLU A 519 -23.11 18.49 -11.33
CA GLU A 519 -21.80 18.49 -11.97
C GLU A 519 -21.92 17.97 -13.41
N TYR A 520 -21.43 18.75 -14.36
CA TYR A 520 -21.25 18.34 -15.74
C TYR A 520 -19.77 18.12 -16.01
N SER A 521 -19.40 16.87 -16.27
CA SER A 521 -18.06 16.47 -16.70
C SER A 521 -17.96 16.57 -18.22
N PHE A 522 -16.88 17.18 -18.71
CA PHE A 522 -16.53 17.20 -20.14
C PHE A 522 -15.87 15.89 -20.59
N HIS A 523 -15.31 15.13 -19.65
CA HIS A 523 -14.81 13.79 -19.90
C HIS A 523 -15.89 12.74 -19.62
N LYS A 524 -15.92 11.69 -20.43
CA LYS A 524 -16.75 10.50 -20.17
C LYS A 524 -16.21 9.77 -18.94
N LYS A 525 -16.98 9.75 -17.85
CA LYS A 525 -16.62 9.05 -16.61
C LYS A 525 -17.00 7.57 -16.66
N LYS A 526 -16.26 6.72 -15.94
CA LYS A 526 -16.50 5.27 -15.87
C LYS A 526 -17.51 4.89 -14.78
N GLU A 527 -17.40 5.48 -13.60
CA GLU A 527 -18.14 5.13 -12.38
C GLU A 527 -18.69 6.39 -11.65
N TYR A 528 -17.85 7.39 -11.37
CA TYR A 528 -18.22 8.55 -10.55
C TYR A 528 -17.60 9.89 -11.00
N ALA A 529 -18.18 11.01 -10.56
CA ALA A 529 -17.83 12.35 -11.05
C ALA A 529 -16.38 12.77 -10.79
N ASN A 530 -15.83 12.41 -9.62
CA ASN A 530 -14.53 12.89 -9.18
C ASN A 530 -13.34 12.15 -9.83
N GLU A 531 -13.53 11.18 -10.74
CA GLU A 531 -12.43 10.41 -11.38
C GLU A 531 -11.35 11.30 -11.96
N PHE A 532 -10.10 10.90 -11.81
CA PHE A 532 -8.98 11.60 -12.44
C PHE A 532 -8.88 11.29 -13.94
N PRO A 533 -8.61 12.28 -14.79
CA PRO A 533 -8.59 13.72 -14.50
C PRO A 533 -10.00 14.33 -14.39
N ILE A 534 -10.18 15.31 -13.52
CA ILE A 534 -11.40 16.13 -13.48
C ILE A 534 -11.31 17.21 -14.56
N HIS A 535 -12.29 17.22 -15.45
CA HIS A 535 -12.59 18.35 -16.31
C HIS A 535 -14.10 18.56 -16.24
N SER A 536 -14.55 19.49 -15.39
CA SER A 536 -15.97 19.63 -15.09
C SER A 536 -16.38 21.04 -14.67
N LEU A 537 -17.68 21.32 -14.83
CA LEU A 537 -18.38 22.48 -14.29
C LEU A 537 -19.37 22.00 -13.22
N LYS A 538 -19.27 22.58 -12.03
CA LYS A 538 -20.04 22.17 -10.85
C LYS A 538 -20.79 23.35 -10.26
N ALA A 539 -22.11 23.23 -10.17
CA ALA A 539 -22.97 24.15 -9.44
C ALA A 539 -23.37 23.51 -8.11
N ARG A 540 -23.13 24.20 -6.99
CA ARG A 540 -23.42 23.69 -5.65
C ARG A 540 -24.11 24.75 -4.81
N TYR A 541 -25.21 24.39 -4.17
CA TYR A 541 -25.86 25.18 -3.14
C TYR A 541 -25.78 24.44 -1.80
N THR A 542 -25.29 25.09 -0.76
CA THR A 542 -25.20 24.53 0.59
C THR A 542 -25.81 25.51 1.59
N SER A 543 -26.65 25.01 2.50
CA SER A 543 -27.16 25.74 3.66
C SER A 543 -26.96 24.85 4.89
N ASP A 544 -25.92 25.12 5.66
CA ASP A 544 -25.48 24.26 6.77
C ASP A 544 -24.80 25.08 7.88
N VAL A 545 -24.17 24.42 8.85
CA VAL A 545 -23.36 25.05 9.88
C VAL A 545 -21.91 25.27 9.44
N ASN A 546 -21.24 26.23 10.08
CA ASN A 546 -19.81 26.51 9.92
C ASN A 546 -19.13 26.47 11.30
N GLN A 547 -18.17 25.57 11.49
CA GLN A 547 -17.32 25.50 12.69
C GLN A 547 -16.05 26.34 12.48
N TYR A 548 -16.03 27.55 13.05
CA TYR A 548 -14.92 28.49 12.87
C TYR A 548 -13.62 27.95 13.48
N GLY A 549 -12.55 27.92 12.67
CA GLY A 549 -11.24 27.42 13.08
C GLY A 549 -11.16 25.91 13.26
N GLN A 550 -12.11 25.13 12.69
CA GLN A 550 -12.16 23.67 12.79
C GLN A 550 -12.48 23.04 11.41
N HIS A 551 -11.57 23.22 10.45
CA HIS A 551 -11.67 22.59 9.13
C HIS A 551 -10.65 21.44 9.00
N TYR A 552 -11.13 20.20 9.03
CA TYR A 552 -10.29 19.00 8.85
C TYR A 552 -10.28 18.56 7.38
N LEU A 553 -9.09 18.24 6.83
CA LEU A 553 -8.88 17.93 5.41
C LEU A 553 -9.66 16.71 4.89
N TYR A 554 -9.74 15.66 5.71
CA TYR A 554 -10.14 14.33 5.25
C TYR A 554 -11.45 13.82 5.84
N THR A 555 -12.10 14.62 6.69
CA THR A 555 -13.25 14.17 7.48
C THR A 555 -14.32 15.25 7.48
N SER A 556 -15.55 14.85 7.16
CA SER A 556 -16.72 15.73 7.30
C SER A 556 -16.89 16.17 8.76
N GLN A 557 -17.31 17.42 8.98
CA GLN A 557 -17.64 17.95 10.31
C GLN A 557 -18.71 17.11 11.04
N ASP A 558 -19.51 16.34 10.28
CA ASP A 558 -20.56 15.45 10.78
C ASP A 558 -20.11 13.99 11.03
N ASN A 559 -18.82 13.66 10.90
CA ASN A 559 -18.36 12.29 11.12
C ASN A 559 -18.51 11.91 12.61
N VAL A 560 -19.19 10.79 12.87
CA VAL A 560 -19.46 10.29 14.22
C VAL A 560 -18.20 10.12 15.09
N PHE A 561 -17.04 9.83 14.50
CA PHE A 561 -15.77 9.67 15.22
C PHE A 561 -15.15 11.00 15.68
N LEU A 562 -15.60 12.14 15.16
CA LEU A 562 -15.19 13.48 15.62
C LEU A 562 -15.99 13.99 16.83
N SER A 563 -16.92 13.18 17.34
CA SER A 563 -17.69 13.51 18.56
C SER A 563 -16.85 13.48 19.84
N LEU A 564 -15.71 12.77 19.85
CA LEU A 564 -14.76 12.74 20.96
C LEU A 564 -13.85 13.98 20.95
N LYS A 565 -14.34 15.08 21.53
CA LYS A 565 -13.61 16.36 21.62
C LYS A 565 -13.05 16.59 23.03
N ARG A 566 -11.89 17.24 23.14
CA ARG A 566 -11.26 17.66 24.42
C ARG A 566 -12.03 18.78 25.11
N GLN A 567 -12.72 19.61 24.34
CA GLN A 567 -13.57 20.68 24.83
C GLN A 567 -14.88 20.73 24.05
N LYS A 568 -15.87 21.36 24.67
CA LYS A 568 -17.14 21.67 24.01
C LYS A 568 -16.89 22.57 22.80
N ASP A 569 -17.46 22.21 21.66
CA ASP A 569 -17.38 23.02 20.45
C ASP A 569 -18.44 24.13 20.48
N ASP A 570 -18.03 25.35 20.79
CA ASP A 570 -18.89 26.53 20.96
C ASP A 570 -18.56 27.63 19.94
N ARG A 571 -17.90 27.29 18.82
CA ARG A 571 -17.52 28.22 17.75
C ARG A 571 -18.25 27.88 16.44
N ILE A 572 -19.57 27.78 16.51
CA ILE A 572 -20.42 27.31 15.41
C ILE A 572 -21.43 28.40 15.00
N GLY A 573 -21.46 28.72 13.71
CA GLY A 573 -22.44 29.62 13.07
C GLY A 573 -23.22 28.94 11.95
N TYR A 574 -24.15 29.65 11.32
CA TYR A 574 -24.83 29.16 10.11
C TYR A 574 -24.19 29.79 8.88
N GLN A 575 -24.14 29.03 7.78
CA GLN A 575 -23.55 29.48 6.54
C GLN A 575 -24.34 28.98 5.34
N ARG A 576 -24.53 29.87 4.37
CA ARG A 576 -25.08 29.56 3.05
C ARG A 576 -24.05 29.86 1.98
N LYS A 577 -23.94 28.97 1.00
CA LYS A 577 -23.04 29.09 -0.14
C LYS A 577 -23.76 28.71 -1.42
N ALA A 578 -23.67 29.56 -2.44
CA ALA A 578 -23.97 29.20 -3.81
C ALA A 578 -22.67 29.32 -4.62
N GLU A 579 -22.20 28.20 -5.14
CA GLU A 579 -20.89 28.07 -5.78
C GLU A 579 -21.04 27.57 -7.22
N LEU A 580 -20.33 28.19 -8.14
CA LEU A 580 -20.07 27.69 -9.48
C LEU A 580 -18.57 27.48 -9.63
N THR A 581 -18.16 26.24 -9.84
CA THR A 581 -16.75 25.83 -9.88
C THR A 581 -16.43 25.16 -11.19
N TYR A 582 -15.44 25.68 -11.91
CA TYR A 582 -14.82 25.02 -13.06
C TYR A 582 -13.49 24.43 -12.63
N THR A 583 -13.28 23.13 -12.87
CA THR A 583 -12.03 22.44 -12.52
C THR A 583 -11.45 21.77 -13.77
N ASN A 584 -10.14 21.90 -13.96
CA ASN A 584 -9.41 21.18 -15.00
C ASN A 584 -8.08 20.63 -14.43
N GLU A 585 -7.92 19.31 -14.49
CA GLU A 585 -6.75 18.57 -14.06
C GLU A 585 -6.03 17.97 -15.26
N PHE A 586 -4.70 18.06 -15.25
CA PHE A 586 -3.85 17.51 -16.30
C PHE A 586 -3.02 16.36 -15.76
N HIS A 587 -2.73 15.38 -16.62
CA HIS A 587 -1.83 14.25 -16.29
C HIS A 587 -0.39 14.69 -15.95
N SER A 588 -0.01 15.93 -16.24
CA SER A 588 1.26 16.52 -15.80
C SER A 588 1.33 16.74 -14.28
N GLY A 589 0.19 16.63 -13.58
CA GLY A 589 0.05 16.98 -12.17
C GLY A 589 -0.34 18.44 -11.96
N PHE A 590 -0.43 19.25 -13.02
CA PHE A 590 -0.98 20.60 -12.94
C PHE A 590 -2.51 20.55 -12.90
N SER A 591 -3.13 21.40 -12.10
CA SER A 591 -4.56 21.67 -12.16
C SER A 591 -4.85 23.12 -11.84
N PHE A 592 -5.96 23.61 -12.38
CA PHE A 592 -6.51 24.89 -11.98
C PHE A 592 -8.00 24.77 -11.73
N GLN A 593 -8.46 25.61 -10.81
CA GLN A 593 -9.84 25.70 -10.40
C GLN A 593 -10.24 27.17 -10.37
N LEU A 594 -11.39 27.47 -10.97
CA LEU A 594 -12.02 28.78 -10.95
C LEU A 594 -13.35 28.63 -10.21
N THR A 595 -13.53 29.35 -9.11
CA THR A 595 -14.76 29.27 -8.30
C THR A 595 -15.37 30.65 -8.15
N SER A 596 -16.62 30.82 -8.55
CA SER A 596 -17.47 31.95 -8.17
C SER A 596 -18.37 31.51 -7.03
N ARG A 597 -18.40 32.25 -5.92
CA ARG A 597 -19.10 31.87 -4.69
C ARG A 597 -19.83 33.06 -4.11
N PHE A 598 -21.15 32.98 -3.99
CA PHE A 598 -21.90 33.80 -3.03
C PHE A 598 -21.89 33.09 -1.68
N ARG A 599 -21.32 33.73 -0.66
CA ARG A 599 -21.23 33.23 0.72
C ARG A 599 -22.01 34.18 1.63
N GLN A 600 -22.87 33.63 2.48
CA GLN A 600 -23.56 34.35 3.54
C GLN A 600 -23.31 33.65 4.88
N ASP A 601 -22.68 34.34 5.83
CA ASP A 601 -22.56 33.89 7.22
C ASP A 601 -23.64 34.57 8.07
N GLU A 602 -24.30 33.79 8.93
CA GLU A 602 -25.31 34.30 9.86
C GLU A 602 -24.81 34.21 11.30
N SER A 603 -25.07 35.28 12.05
CA SER A 603 -24.78 35.34 13.48
C SER A 603 -25.54 34.25 14.24
N SER A 604 -24.88 33.63 15.21
CA SER A 604 -25.50 32.68 16.14
C SER A 604 -25.38 33.18 17.58
N TYR A 605 -26.05 32.54 18.53
CA TYR A 605 -25.87 32.86 19.95
C TYR A 605 -24.48 32.44 20.48
N LEU A 606 -23.79 31.55 19.75
CA LEU A 606 -22.44 31.07 20.07
C LEU A 606 -21.37 32.00 19.50
N ILE A 607 -21.61 32.52 18.29
CA ILE A 607 -20.76 33.49 17.60
C ILE A 607 -21.62 34.69 17.20
N PRO A 608 -21.86 35.65 18.12
CA PRO A 608 -22.60 36.85 17.81
C PRO A 608 -21.75 37.81 16.98
N PHE A 609 -22.29 38.35 15.89
CA PHE A 609 -21.64 39.44 15.16
C PHE A 609 -22.08 40.76 15.78
N LEU A 610 -21.20 41.37 16.58
CA LEU A 610 -21.44 42.65 17.24
C LEU A 610 -20.48 43.68 16.69
N LYS A 611 -20.96 44.86 16.29
CA LYS A 611 -20.07 45.95 15.90
C LYS A 611 -19.26 46.46 17.09
N GLN A 612 -18.04 46.93 16.82
CA GLN A 612 -17.27 47.68 17.80
C GLN A 612 -17.76 49.14 17.85
N ASP A 613 -18.96 49.35 18.36
CA ASP A 613 -19.54 50.65 18.72
C ASP A 613 -19.99 50.62 20.20
N GLU A 614 -20.35 51.76 20.80
CA GLU A 614 -20.77 51.80 22.22
C GLU A 614 -21.97 50.89 22.52
N MET A 615 -22.90 50.75 21.57
CA MET A 615 -24.13 49.99 21.72
C MET A 615 -23.99 48.48 21.42
N ALA A 616 -22.81 48.03 21.00
CA ALA A 616 -22.56 46.66 20.54
C ALA A 616 -23.59 46.19 19.50
N THR A 617 -23.85 47.01 18.47
CA THR A 617 -24.96 46.81 17.53
C THR A 617 -24.91 45.40 16.90
N PRO A 618 -25.95 44.56 17.08
CA PRO A 618 -25.99 43.23 16.49
C PRO A 618 -26.16 43.26 14.97
N VAL A 619 -25.35 42.46 14.28
CA VAL A 619 -25.40 42.23 12.84
C VAL A 619 -25.92 40.82 12.59
N LYS A 620 -27.05 40.69 11.88
CA LYS A 620 -27.66 39.37 11.66
C LYS A 620 -26.87 38.49 10.70
N LYS A 621 -26.30 39.09 9.66
CA LYS A 621 -25.62 38.37 8.58
C LYS A 621 -24.59 39.24 7.87
N ILE A 622 -23.62 38.60 7.24
CA ILE A 622 -22.71 39.19 6.26
C ILE A 622 -22.76 38.35 4.98
N SER A 623 -22.65 39.00 3.84
CA SER A 623 -22.70 38.38 2.52
C SER A 623 -21.54 38.86 1.66
N ASN A 624 -20.83 37.96 0.98
CA ASN A 624 -19.78 38.30 0.02
C ASN A 624 -19.92 37.46 -1.25
N THR A 625 -19.71 38.08 -2.42
CA THR A 625 -19.51 37.37 -3.68
C THR A 625 -18.02 37.33 -4.00
N GLU A 626 -17.46 36.12 -3.94
CA GLU A 626 -16.05 35.82 -4.07
C GLU A 626 -15.76 35.15 -5.43
N PHE A 627 -14.65 35.52 -6.05
CA PHE A 627 -14.06 34.84 -7.19
C PHE A 627 -12.71 34.29 -6.76
N GLU A 628 -12.50 32.99 -6.89
CA GLU A 628 -11.30 32.29 -6.46
C GLU A 628 -10.61 31.66 -7.67
N VAL A 629 -9.31 31.89 -7.79
CA VAL A 629 -8.42 31.17 -8.69
C VAL A 629 -7.50 30.32 -7.84
N LYS A 630 -7.48 29.02 -8.08
CA LYS A 630 -6.59 28.08 -7.40
C LYS A 630 -5.77 27.32 -8.42
N LEU A 631 -4.46 27.38 -8.27
CA LEU A 631 -3.46 26.66 -9.05
C LEU A 631 -2.83 25.59 -8.17
N ARG A 632 -2.65 24.39 -8.71
CA ARG A 632 -1.98 23.29 -8.02
C ARG A 632 -1.03 22.57 -8.97
N TYR A 633 0.15 22.22 -8.49
CA TYR A 633 1.10 21.41 -9.23
C TYR A 633 1.63 20.28 -8.35
N ALA A 634 1.29 19.04 -8.70
CA ALA A 634 1.64 17.83 -7.98
C ALA A 634 2.16 16.75 -8.97
N PRO A 635 3.39 16.91 -9.51
CA PRO A 635 3.92 15.99 -10.50
C PRO A 635 4.11 14.59 -9.92
N ASN A 636 3.59 13.57 -10.61
CA ASN A 636 3.71 12.16 -10.24
C ASN A 636 3.07 11.78 -8.89
N GLU A 637 2.11 12.57 -8.41
CA GLU A 637 1.34 12.24 -7.21
C GLU A 637 0.59 10.90 -7.40
N LYS A 638 0.72 10.02 -6.41
CA LYS A 638 -0.04 8.77 -6.33
C LYS A 638 -1.11 8.94 -5.26
N PHE A 639 -2.37 8.70 -5.63
CA PHE A 639 -3.49 8.79 -4.72
C PHE A 639 -4.37 7.55 -4.83
N PHE A 640 -5.05 7.23 -3.74
CA PHE A 640 -6.15 6.28 -3.68
C PHE A 640 -7.45 7.06 -3.79
N GLN A 641 -8.27 6.71 -4.77
CA GLN A 641 -9.51 7.39 -5.03
C GLN A 641 -10.74 6.62 -4.53
N THR A 642 -11.59 7.30 -3.77
CA THR A 642 -12.95 6.85 -3.42
C THR A 642 -14.00 7.64 -4.20
N GLN A 643 -15.27 7.24 -4.05
CA GLN A 643 -16.41 7.92 -4.66
C GLN A 643 -16.57 9.38 -4.19
N TRP A 644 -15.89 9.80 -3.13
CA TRP A 644 -16.03 11.13 -2.56
C TRP A 644 -14.74 11.92 -2.38
N ASN A 645 -13.58 11.27 -2.17
CA ASN A 645 -12.29 11.94 -1.98
C ASN A 645 -11.16 11.15 -2.62
N ARG A 646 -10.05 11.86 -2.84
CA ARG A 646 -8.75 11.26 -3.11
C ARG A 646 -7.87 11.41 -1.88
N PHE A 647 -7.18 10.34 -1.52
CA PHE A 647 -6.22 10.32 -0.42
C PHE A 647 -4.83 10.10 -1.02
N PRO A 648 -3.84 10.97 -0.78
CA PRO A 648 -2.48 10.71 -1.22
C PRO A 648 -1.97 9.43 -0.55
N VAL A 649 -1.41 8.49 -1.31
CA VAL A 649 -0.89 7.24 -0.74
C VAL A 649 0.46 7.49 -0.05
N SER A 650 1.24 8.42 -0.58
CA SER A 650 2.46 8.95 0.04
C SER A 650 2.62 10.43 -0.30
N LEU A 651 3.44 11.14 0.46
CA LEU A 651 3.80 12.54 0.21
C LEU A 651 5.10 12.67 -0.60
N ASP A 652 5.44 11.66 -1.40
CA ASP A 652 6.71 11.62 -2.15
C ASP A 652 6.78 12.68 -3.26
N ALA A 653 5.65 12.94 -3.90
CA ALA A 653 5.53 13.99 -4.90
C ALA A 653 5.47 15.37 -4.21
N PRO A 654 6.26 16.37 -4.66
CA PRO A 654 6.10 17.72 -4.17
C PRO A 654 4.72 18.26 -4.61
N VAL A 655 3.99 18.87 -3.69
CA VAL A 655 2.72 19.54 -3.99
C VAL A 655 2.90 21.03 -3.76
N PHE A 656 2.69 21.82 -4.80
CA PHE A 656 2.63 23.27 -4.75
C PHE A 656 1.19 23.72 -4.94
N SER A 657 0.73 24.68 -4.15
CA SER A 657 -0.58 25.30 -4.31
C SER A 657 -0.47 26.82 -4.19
N LEU A 658 -1.22 27.52 -5.04
CA LEU A 658 -1.40 28.97 -4.94
C LEU A 658 -2.88 29.27 -5.15
N SER A 659 -3.52 29.94 -4.21
CA SER A 659 -4.88 30.43 -4.36
C SER A 659 -4.94 31.95 -4.17
N HIS A 660 -5.86 32.57 -4.89
CA HIS A 660 -6.22 33.96 -4.71
C HIS A 660 -7.73 34.11 -4.79
N THR A 661 -8.34 34.66 -3.73
CA THR A 661 -9.77 34.96 -3.63
C THR A 661 -9.95 36.47 -3.65
N MET A 662 -10.82 36.95 -4.54
CA MET A 662 -11.17 38.35 -4.70
C MET A 662 -12.68 38.56 -4.54
N ALA A 663 -13.08 39.63 -3.85
CA ALA A 663 -14.46 40.12 -3.76
C ALA A 663 -14.44 41.65 -3.76
N ALA A 664 -15.48 42.25 -4.32
CA ALA A 664 -15.65 43.70 -4.36
C ALA A 664 -16.93 44.10 -3.62
N LYS A 665 -16.82 45.10 -2.75
CA LYS A 665 -17.97 45.69 -2.06
C LYS A 665 -19.01 46.22 -3.05
N GLY A 666 -20.29 45.91 -2.81
CA GLY A 666 -21.43 46.32 -3.64
C GLY A 666 -21.69 45.45 -4.86
N VAL A 667 -20.78 44.53 -5.21
CA VAL A 667 -20.95 43.65 -6.38
C VAL A 667 -21.72 42.39 -5.98
N LEU A 668 -22.83 42.10 -6.68
CA LEU A 668 -23.66 40.91 -6.48
C LEU A 668 -24.04 40.66 -5.01
N GLY A 669 -24.35 41.74 -4.27
CA GLY A 669 -24.73 41.67 -2.85
C GLY A 669 -23.57 41.43 -1.88
N GLY A 670 -22.32 41.74 -2.28
CA GLY A 670 -21.15 41.67 -1.40
C GLY A 670 -21.02 42.89 -0.48
N ASP A 671 -20.81 42.65 0.82
CA ASP A 671 -20.70 43.67 1.86
C ASP A 671 -19.28 44.22 1.98
N TYR A 672 -18.26 43.44 1.60
CA TYR A 672 -16.85 43.79 1.77
C TYR A 672 -16.00 43.56 0.52
N THR A 673 -14.99 44.42 0.33
CA THR A 673 -13.87 44.15 -0.57
C THR A 673 -12.91 43.21 0.14
N TYR A 674 -12.61 42.06 -0.45
CA TYR A 674 -11.81 41.01 0.17
C TYR A 674 -10.82 40.46 -0.85
N GLN A 675 -9.54 40.52 -0.52
CA GLN A 675 -8.45 39.94 -1.30
C GLN A 675 -7.65 39.05 -0.37
N TYR A 676 -7.60 37.76 -0.67
CA TYR A 676 -6.87 36.76 0.09
C TYR A 676 -5.97 35.97 -0.83
N THR A 677 -4.68 35.89 -0.50
CA THR A 677 -3.71 35.06 -1.22
C THR A 677 -3.14 34.02 -0.27
N GLU A 678 -3.07 32.75 -0.68
CA GLU A 678 -2.42 31.68 0.07
C GLU A 678 -1.50 30.87 -0.84
N ALA A 679 -0.29 30.60 -0.38
CA ALA A 679 0.66 29.70 -1.01
C ALA A 679 0.94 28.52 -0.07
N GLY A 680 1.14 27.33 -0.64
CA GLY A 680 1.40 26.10 0.09
C GLY A 680 2.44 25.21 -0.60
N PHE A 681 3.23 24.52 0.21
CA PHE A 681 4.21 23.52 -0.20
C PHE A 681 4.11 22.29 0.71
N GLN A 682 4.12 21.10 0.12
CA GLN A 682 4.11 19.84 0.86
C GLN A 682 5.07 18.83 0.20
N LYS A 683 5.87 18.14 1.01
CA LYS A 683 6.79 17.08 0.55
C LYS A 683 7.29 16.17 1.68
N ARG A 684 7.48 14.88 1.36
CA ARG A 684 8.25 13.91 2.14
C ARG A 684 9.71 13.88 1.72
N PHE A 685 10.59 13.95 2.71
CA PHE A 685 12.03 13.80 2.55
C PHE A 685 12.48 12.49 3.18
N TRP A 686 13.07 11.60 2.38
CA TRP A 686 13.57 10.31 2.85
C TRP A 686 15.05 10.41 3.22
N PHE A 687 15.41 9.86 4.37
CA PHE A 687 16.77 9.80 4.89
C PHE A 687 17.31 8.36 4.92
N SER A 688 16.92 7.54 3.93
CA SER A 688 17.31 6.13 3.83
C SER A 688 17.08 5.38 5.15
N ALA A 689 18.14 4.84 5.78
CA ALA A 689 18.07 4.11 7.05
C ALA A 689 17.60 4.94 8.26
N PHE A 690 17.54 6.27 8.14
CA PHE A 690 17.14 7.19 9.22
C PHE A 690 15.67 7.60 9.13
N GLY A 691 14.85 6.89 8.35
CA GLY A 691 13.42 7.19 8.23
C GLY A 691 13.12 8.36 7.30
N TYR A 692 12.10 9.16 7.59
CA TYR A 692 11.62 10.22 6.69
C TYR A 692 10.93 11.36 7.45
N THR A 693 10.96 12.57 6.87
CA THR A 693 10.25 13.74 7.39
C THR A 693 9.19 14.21 6.40
N ASP A 694 7.97 14.40 6.90
CA ASP A 694 6.90 15.10 6.19
C ASP A 694 6.94 16.59 6.54
N VAL A 695 6.96 17.44 5.53
CA VAL A 695 6.99 18.89 5.67
C VAL A 695 5.80 19.49 4.93
N ILE A 696 5.03 20.32 5.64
CA ILE A 696 3.97 21.16 5.09
C ILE A 696 4.26 22.61 5.50
N LEU A 697 4.31 23.50 4.52
CA LEU A 697 4.51 24.94 4.72
C LEU A 697 3.34 25.68 4.08
N LYS A 698 2.83 26.69 4.76
CA LYS A 698 1.82 27.60 4.21
C LYS A 698 2.12 29.04 4.57
N ALA A 699 1.72 29.95 3.71
CA ALA A 699 1.71 31.36 4.00
C ALA A 699 0.52 32.02 3.32
N GLY A 700 -0.13 32.96 3.99
CA GLY A 700 -1.28 33.65 3.42
C GLY A 700 -1.45 35.06 3.96
N LYS A 701 -2.16 35.89 3.19
CA LYS A 701 -2.38 37.30 3.49
C LYS A 701 -3.73 37.80 3.00
N VAL A 702 -4.45 38.48 3.89
CA VAL A 702 -5.65 39.27 3.65
C VAL A 702 -5.24 40.73 3.48
N TRP A 703 -5.42 41.25 2.27
CA TRP A 703 -4.91 42.57 1.89
C TRP A 703 -5.83 43.70 2.35
N ASN A 704 -7.13 43.44 2.46
CA ASN A 704 -8.14 44.45 2.81
C ASN A 704 -8.49 44.48 4.29
N LYS A 705 -9.22 45.53 4.67
CA LYS A 705 -9.92 45.64 5.95
C LYS A 705 -11.21 44.83 5.91
N VAL A 706 -11.33 43.82 6.76
CA VAL A 706 -12.47 42.89 6.82
C VAL A 706 -12.81 42.48 8.26
N PRO A 707 -14.08 42.11 8.54
CA PRO A 707 -14.46 41.57 9.84
C PRO A 707 -13.87 40.17 10.09
N PHE A 708 -13.79 39.75 11.36
CA PHE A 708 -13.14 38.51 11.77
C PHE A 708 -13.61 37.21 11.06
N PRO A 709 -14.87 37.04 10.60
CA PRO A 709 -15.26 35.83 9.87
C PRO A 709 -14.58 35.67 8.51
N LEU A 710 -13.94 36.74 8.00
CA LEU A 710 -13.14 36.77 6.77
C LEU A 710 -11.63 36.88 7.04
N LEU A 711 -11.20 36.91 8.31
CA LEU A 711 -9.78 36.86 8.68
C LEU A 711 -9.25 35.43 8.64
N ILE A 712 -7.92 35.31 8.74
CA ILE A 712 -7.23 34.03 8.78
C ILE A 712 -7.36 33.49 10.20
N ILE A 713 -8.16 32.42 10.33
CA ILE A 713 -8.37 31.70 11.58
C ILE A 713 -7.57 30.40 11.52
N PRO A 714 -6.52 30.24 12.35
CA PRO A 714 -5.75 29.00 12.41
C PRO A 714 -6.62 27.81 12.78
N ASN A 715 -6.37 26.65 12.17
CA ASN A 715 -7.11 25.43 12.45
C ASN A 715 -6.70 24.85 13.81
N ALA A 716 -7.63 24.89 14.76
CA ALA A 716 -7.51 24.23 16.05
C ALA A 716 -8.04 22.79 15.97
N ASN A 717 -7.28 21.84 16.51
CA ASN A 717 -7.73 20.48 16.67
C ASN A 717 -8.35 20.30 18.06
N LEU A 718 -9.68 20.22 18.11
CA LEU A 718 -10.40 19.94 19.34
C LEU A 718 -10.59 18.43 19.57
N SER A 719 -10.31 17.58 18.58
CA SER A 719 -10.37 16.12 18.72
C SER A 719 -9.14 15.58 19.46
N TYR A 720 -9.30 14.42 20.10
CA TYR A 720 -8.13 13.64 20.57
C TYR A 720 -7.38 12.98 19.41
N THR A 721 -7.98 12.91 18.22
CA THR A 721 -7.36 12.35 17.03
C THR A 721 -6.29 13.26 16.44
N ILE A 722 -5.13 12.75 16.03
CA ILE A 722 -4.13 13.56 15.30
C ILE A 722 -4.70 13.95 13.93
N GLN A 723 -4.70 15.25 13.64
CA GLN A 723 -5.13 15.82 12.36
C GLN A 723 -3.95 16.61 11.74
N PRO A 724 -3.63 16.41 10.45
CA PRO A 724 -2.65 17.23 9.74
C PRO A 724 -3.08 18.70 9.65
N GLU A 725 -2.12 19.62 9.54
CA GLU A 725 -2.39 21.06 9.31
C GLU A 725 -3.30 21.72 10.35
N SER A 726 -3.24 21.23 11.58
CA SER A 726 -4.01 21.77 12.71
C SER A 726 -3.16 21.75 13.98
N TYR A 727 -3.50 22.61 14.94
CA TYR A 727 -2.76 22.74 16.19
C TYR A 727 -3.47 21.97 17.30
N SER A 728 -2.75 21.04 17.92
CA SER A 728 -3.26 20.13 18.93
C SER A 728 -3.68 20.86 20.20
N LEU A 729 -2.95 21.89 20.62
CA LEU A 729 -3.15 22.58 21.90
C LEU A 729 -3.69 24.01 21.77
N MET A 730 -3.87 24.50 20.55
CA MET A 730 -4.48 25.81 20.28
C MET A 730 -6.00 25.70 20.38
N ASN A 731 -6.65 26.71 20.95
CA ASN A 731 -8.11 26.79 21.01
C ASN A 731 -8.66 27.40 19.71
N ALA A 732 -9.89 27.02 19.35
CA ALA A 732 -10.55 27.58 18.17
C ALA A 732 -10.74 29.10 18.34
N MET A 733 -10.36 29.87 17.32
CA MET A 733 -10.36 31.34 17.33
C MET A 733 -9.48 31.99 18.42
N GLU A 734 -8.46 31.27 18.92
CA GLU A 734 -7.52 31.83 19.90
C GLU A 734 -6.72 33.01 19.32
N PHE A 735 -6.34 32.94 18.04
CA PHE A 735 -5.64 34.02 17.33
C PHE A 735 -6.40 34.38 16.06
N MET A 736 -6.48 35.67 15.75
CA MET A 736 -6.97 36.19 14.47
C MET A 736 -5.81 36.88 13.76
N ASN A 737 -5.58 36.55 12.49
CA ASN A 737 -4.49 37.12 11.72
C ASN A 737 -5.00 37.64 10.38
N ASP A 738 -4.32 38.64 9.83
CA ASP A 738 -4.48 39.02 8.43
C ASP A 738 -3.27 38.65 7.58
N GLU A 739 -2.16 38.21 8.19
CA GLU A 739 -1.07 37.54 7.50
C GLU A 739 -0.48 36.43 8.37
N TYR A 740 -0.01 35.36 7.74
CA TYR A 740 0.60 34.25 8.46
C TYR A 740 1.62 33.48 7.62
N ALA A 741 2.52 32.80 8.32
CA ALA A 741 3.33 31.70 7.84
C ALA A 741 3.23 30.54 8.86
N SER A 742 3.04 29.31 8.39
CA SER A 742 2.98 28.12 9.22
C SER A 742 3.88 26.99 8.69
N TRP A 743 4.28 26.13 9.62
CA TRP A 743 5.03 24.91 9.34
C TRP A 743 4.47 23.74 10.15
N ASP A 744 4.32 22.58 9.52
CA ASP A 744 4.02 21.29 10.14
C ASP A 744 5.11 20.31 9.69
N VAL A 745 5.96 19.90 10.63
CA VAL A 745 7.11 19.02 10.39
C VAL A 745 6.94 17.79 11.26
N THR A 746 6.80 16.61 10.64
CA THR A 746 6.72 15.34 11.36
C THR A 746 7.82 14.40 10.88
N TYR A 747 8.73 14.02 11.78
CA TYR A 747 9.84 13.12 11.53
C TYR A 747 9.54 11.72 12.08
N TYR A 748 9.55 10.73 11.20
CA TYR A 748 9.40 9.31 11.52
C TYR A 748 10.76 8.64 11.48
N LEU A 749 11.22 8.12 12.61
CA LEU A 749 12.56 7.55 12.75
C LEU A 749 12.63 6.05 12.35
N ASN A 750 11.49 5.41 12.11
CA ASN A 750 11.37 3.99 11.76
C ASN A 750 12.13 3.05 12.73
N GLY A 751 12.09 3.34 14.03
CA GLY A 751 12.73 2.51 15.06
C GLY A 751 14.22 2.75 15.21
N PHE A 752 14.78 3.85 14.70
CA PHE A 752 16.22 4.12 14.75
C PHE A 752 16.78 4.02 16.18
N LEU A 753 16.15 4.60 17.21
CA LEU A 753 16.60 4.49 18.60
C LEU A 753 16.02 3.24 19.30
N PHE A 754 14.74 2.96 19.13
CA PHE A 754 13.97 1.95 19.85
C PHE A 754 14.37 0.53 19.44
N ASN A 755 14.82 0.31 18.19
CA ASN A 755 15.38 -0.98 17.78
C ASN A 755 16.72 -1.31 18.47
N ARG A 756 17.33 -0.34 19.19
CA ARG A 756 18.56 -0.53 19.99
C ARG A 756 18.28 -0.71 21.49
N VAL A 757 17.06 -0.45 21.95
CA VAL A 757 16.66 -0.57 23.36
C VAL A 757 15.93 -1.92 23.57
N PRO A 758 16.43 -2.85 24.40
CA PRO A 758 15.94 -4.23 24.43
C PRO A 758 14.43 -4.43 24.63
N LEU A 759 13.78 -3.66 25.52
CA LEU A 759 12.35 -3.79 25.78
C LEU A 759 11.50 -3.21 24.65
N LEU A 760 11.82 -1.98 24.21
CA LEU A 760 11.10 -1.28 23.14
C LEU A 760 11.25 -2.01 21.80
N LYS A 761 12.43 -2.58 21.56
CA LYS A 761 12.73 -3.46 20.44
C LYS A 761 11.80 -4.67 20.36
N LYS A 762 11.52 -5.34 21.49
CA LYS A 762 10.57 -6.47 21.54
C LYS A 762 9.14 -6.04 21.23
N LEU A 763 8.77 -4.82 21.62
CA LEU A 763 7.45 -4.24 21.35
C LEU A 763 7.31 -3.71 19.91
N LYS A 764 8.40 -3.67 19.13
CA LYS A 764 8.45 -3.11 17.77
C LYS A 764 7.99 -1.65 17.68
N TRP A 765 8.04 -0.91 18.79
CA TRP A 765 7.66 0.50 18.81
C TRP A 765 8.60 1.35 17.95
N ARG A 766 8.06 2.40 17.34
CA ARG A 766 8.81 3.34 16.52
C ARG A 766 8.55 4.76 17.01
N GLU A 767 9.52 5.63 16.81
CA GLU A 767 9.54 7.00 17.30
C GLU A 767 9.03 7.94 16.24
N VAL A 768 8.25 8.91 16.70
CA VAL A 768 7.79 10.02 15.89
C VAL A 768 8.04 11.32 16.64
N LEU A 769 8.54 12.33 15.94
CA LEU A 769 8.71 13.67 16.45
C LEU A 769 7.87 14.60 15.60
N SER A 770 7.08 15.47 16.23
CA SER A 770 6.30 16.48 15.53
C SER A 770 6.67 17.87 16.03
N PHE A 771 6.74 18.83 15.11
CA PHE A 771 6.97 20.23 15.40
C PHE A 771 6.08 21.07 14.51
N ARG A 772 5.20 21.86 15.13
CA ARG A 772 4.22 22.69 14.44
C ARG A 772 4.33 24.11 14.94
N GLY A 773 4.21 25.06 14.03
CA GLY A 773 4.19 26.46 14.42
C GLY A 773 3.42 27.36 13.46
N LEU A 774 3.13 28.54 13.97
CA LEU A 774 2.42 29.61 13.29
C LEU A 774 3.07 30.93 13.71
N TYR A 775 3.53 31.69 12.73
CA TYR A 775 3.82 33.09 12.89
C TYR A 775 2.72 33.87 12.17
N GLY A 776 2.00 34.70 12.90
CA GLY A 776 0.87 35.47 12.40
C GLY A 776 0.94 36.89 12.91
N ASN A 777 0.40 37.82 12.13
CA ASN A 777 0.28 39.21 12.49
C ASN A 777 -1.15 39.69 12.20
N LEU A 778 -1.59 40.68 12.97
CA LEU A 778 -2.85 41.38 12.75
C LEU A 778 -2.54 42.86 12.64
N SER A 779 -2.60 43.39 11.42
CA SER A 779 -2.38 44.82 11.23
C SER A 779 -3.53 45.67 11.81
N ASP A 780 -3.21 46.92 12.16
CA ASP A 780 -4.16 47.87 12.76
C ASP A 780 -5.44 48.04 11.94
N LYS A 781 -5.36 47.89 10.62
CA LYS A 781 -6.53 48.00 9.71
C LYS A 781 -7.63 46.99 10.08
N ASN A 782 -7.25 45.82 10.58
CA ASN A 782 -8.10 44.68 10.92
C ASN A 782 -8.26 44.48 12.44
N ASN A 783 -7.72 45.39 13.25
CA ASN A 783 -7.87 45.36 14.69
C ASN A 783 -9.13 46.15 15.11
N PRO A 784 -10.18 45.52 15.65
CA PRO A 784 -11.41 46.20 16.03
C PRO A 784 -11.23 47.22 17.16
N THR A 785 -10.15 47.15 17.95
CA THR A 785 -9.89 48.14 19.02
C THR A 785 -9.30 49.44 18.50
N VAL A 786 -8.75 49.45 17.28
CA VAL A 786 -8.08 50.60 16.66
C VAL A 786 -8.88 51.12 15.47
N SER A 787 -9.52 50.22 14.72
CA SER A 787 -10.17 50.49 13.45
C SER A 787 -11.69 50.38 13.58
N ASN A 788 -12.40 51.44 13.16
CA ASN A 788 -13.87 51.51 13.21
C ASN A 788 -14.55 50.51 12.26
N ASP A 789 -15.86 50.31 12.37
CA ASP A 789 -16.66 49.48 11.45
C ASP A 789 -16.27 47.98 11.37
N LEU A 790 -15.56 47.48 12.39
CA LEU A 790 -15.25 46.06 12.53
C LEU A 790 -16.14 45.40 13.57
N PHE A 791 -16.19 44.07 13.53
CA PHE A 791 -16.87 43.29 14.56
C PHE A 791 -15.96 43.09 15.75
N ARG A 792 -16.53 43.13 16.96
CA ARG A 792 -15.84 42.78 18.19
C ARG A 792 -15.32 41.34 18.05
N PHE A 793 -14.08 41.11 18.44
CA PHE A 793 -13.58 39.75 18.54
C PHE A 793 -14.27 39.01 19.70
N PRO A 794 -14.42 37.68 19.61
CA PRO A 794 -14.84 36.89 20.75
C PRO A 794 -13.92 37.13 21.96
N VAL A 795 -14.48 37.08 23.17
CA VAL A 795 -13.75 37.36 24.42
C VAL A 795 -12.53 36.45 24.62
N THR A 796 -12.51 35.28 23.99
CA THR A 796 -11.43 34.29 24.07
C THR A 796 -10.30 34.50 23.06
N THR A 797 -10.38 35.54 22.21
CA THR A 797 -9.37 35.83 21.19
C THR A 797 -8.25 36.68 21.77
N SER A 798 -7.01 36.29 21.48
CA SER A 798 -5.78 36.99 21.84
C SER A 798 -5.05 37.49 20.59
N TYR A 799 -4.24 38.53 20.75
CA TYR A 799 -3.36 39.03 19.70
C TYR A 799 -2.03 38.29 19.73
N MET A 800 -1.50 37.95 18.55
CA MET A 800 -0.14 37.42 18.42
C MET A 800 0.85 38.59 18.47
N GLY A 801 1.91 38.47 19.27
CA GLY A 801 3.06 39.40 19.25
C GLY A 801 4.19 38.87 18.35
N ASP A 802 5.42 39.34 18.57
CA ASP A 802 6.60 38.93 17.77
C ASP A 802 7.02 37.45 17.96
N THR A 803 6.38 36.74 18.90
CA THR A 803 6.67 35.33 19.18
C THR A 803 5.70 34.44 18.39
N PRO A 804 6.17 33.44 17.62
CA PRO A 804 5.27 32.49 16.96
C PRO A 804 4.58 31.57 17.97
N TYR A 805 3.36 31.12 17.66
CA TYR A 805 2.78 29.95 18.34
C TYR A 805 3.58 28.70 17.93
N MET A 806 3.98 27.87 18.90
CA MET A 806 4.72 26.64 18.64
C MET A 806 4.27 25.51 19.57
N GLU A 807 4.18 24.31 19.02
CA GLU A 807 3.98 23.06 19.76
C GLU A 807 4.94 21.97 19.25
N VAL A 808 5.42 21.15 20.17
CA VAL A 808 6.30 20.01 19.89
C VAL A 808 5.65 18.75 20.44
N GLY A 809 5.73 17.65 19.70
CA GLY A 809 5.24 16.36 20.12
C GLY A 809 6.32 15.29 20.06
N VAL A 810 6.32 14.41 21.05
CA VAL A 810 7.06 13.15 21.02
C VAL A 810 6.03 12.03 21.02
N GLY A 811 6.13 11.18 20.01
CA GLY A 811 5.17 10.12 19.74
C GLY A 811 5.81 8.75 19.72
N VAL A 812 5.00 7.77 20.09
CA VAL A 812 5.26 6.35 19.91
C VAL A 812 4.20 5.81 18.97
N GLU A 813 4.62 5.34 17.81
CA GLU A 813 3.76 4.62 16.90
C GLU A 813 4.01 3.11 16.99
N ASN A 814 3.20 2.38 16.24
CA ASN A 814 3.22 0.93 16.18
C ASN A 814 2.74 0.22 17.46
N ILE A 815 1.97 0.91 18.31
CA ILE A 815 1.32 0.30 19.48
C ILE A 815 0.20 -0.60 18.95
N LEU A 816 0.26 -1.90 19.27
CA LEU A 816 -0.68 -2.92 18.74
C LEU A 816 -0.78 -2.89 17.20
N LYS A 817 0.28 -2.49 16.50
CA LYS A 817 0.38 -2.37 15.03
C LYS A 817 -0.48 -1.28 14.36
N VAL A 818 -1.36 -0.59 15.10
CA VAL A 818 -2.34 0.35 14.50
C VAL A 818 -2.50 1.67 15.26
N ILE A 819 -1.93 1.79 16.47
CA ILE A 819 -2.09 2.96 17.32
C ILE A 819 -0.79 3.76 17.32
N ARG A 820 -0.95 5.07 17.14
CA ARG A 820 0.07 6.07 17.47
C ARG A 820 -0.42 6.94 18.61
N LEU A 821 0.50 7.23 19.53
CA LEU A 821 0.27 8.03 20.72
C LEU A 821 1.31 9.15 20.78
N ASP A 822 0.86 10.39 20.70
CA ASP A 822 1.71 11.57 20.80
C ASP A 822 1.45 12.29 22.11
N TYR A 823 2.51 12.63 22.83
CA TYR A 823 2.42 13.61 23.90
C TYR A 823 2.96 14.94 23.38
N VAL A 824 2.09 15.95 23.39
CA VAL A 824 2.34 17.26 22.80
C VAL A 824 2.51 18.29 23.91
N TRP A 825 3.47 19.20 23.75
CA TRP A 825 3.70 20.35 24.60
C TRP A 825 3.58 21.65 23.81
N ARG A 826 2.92 22.62 24.41
CA ARG A 826 2.86 23.99 23.92
C ARG A 826 4.09 24.75 24.42
N LEU A 827 4.86 25.32 23.51
CA LEU A 827 6.12 26.00 23.83
C LEU A 827 5.94 27.48 24.13
N THR A 828 5.05 28.16 23.40
CA THR A 828 4.83 29.61 23.51
C THR A 828 3.41 29.94 23.94
N TYR A 829 3.18 31.18 24.37
CA TYR A 829 1.87 31.67 24.84
C TYR A 829 1.26 30.83 25.98
N ARG A 830 2.11 30.28 26.88
CA ARG A 830 1.71 29.35 27.96
C ARG A 830 0.98 30.01 29.15
N ASN A 831 0.82 31.32 29.11
CA ASN A 831 0.22 32.11 30.20
C ASN A 831 -1.21 32.58 29.88
N LEU A 832 -1.74 32.26 28.69
CA LEU A 832 -3.12 32.61 28.34
C LEU A 832 -4.12 31.79 29.18
N PRO A 833 -5.28 32.36 29.55
CA PRO A 833 -6.28 31.66 30.34
C PRO A 833 -6.99 30.57 29.53
N GLY A 834 -7.35 29.46 30.18
CA GLY A 834 -8.15 28.40 29.57
C GLY A 834 -7.47 27.60 28.45
N ILE A 835 -6.14 27.61 28.40
CA ILE A 835 -5.36 26.84 27.41
C ILE A 835 -4.83 25.52 27.98
N ASP A 836 -4.62 24.55 27.09
CA ASP A 836 -3.84 23.36 27.40
C ASP A 836 -2.35 23.62 27.22
N LYS A 837 -1.54 23.30 28.23
CA LYS A 837 -0.06 23.41 28.16
C LYS A 837 0.59 22.15 27.59
N SER A 838 -0.09 21.02 27.71
CA SER A 838 0.34 19.72 27.22
C SER A 838 -0.85 18.79 27.10
N GLY A 839 -0.79 17.78 26.25
CA GLY A 839 -1.87 16.82 26.10
C GLY A 839 -1.49 15.58 25.31
N LEU A 840 -2.25 14.51 25.55
CA LEU A 840 -2.12 13.25 24.83
C LEU A 840 -2.99 13.26 23.57
N ARG A 841 -2.46 12.77 22.45
CA ARG A 841 -3.17 12.63 21.18
C ARG A 841 -3.01 11.20 20.70
N ILE A 842 -4.09 10.66 20.13
CA ILE A 842 -4.14 9.29 19.62
C ILE A 842 -4.45 9.35 18.13
N SER A 843 -3.95 8.42 17.34
CA SER A 843 -4.46 8.22 15.98
C SER A 843 -4.43 6.75 15.62
N LEU A 844 -5.42 6.33 14.85
CA LEU A 844 -5.30 5.11 14.08
C LEU A 844 -4.33 5.38 12.93
N HIS A 845 -3.14 4.81 13.04
CA HIS A 845 -2.07 4.95 12.09
C HIS A 845 -1.62 3.54 11.69
N MET A 846 -2.14 3.07 10.56
CA MET A 846 -1.74 1.80 9.99
C MET A 846 -0.62 2.04 8.98
N THR A 847 0.57 1.54 9.31
CA THR A 847 1.72 1.52 8.41
C THR A 847 2.20 0.10 8.24
N PHE A 848 2.71 -0.22 7.05
CA PHE A 848 3.43 -1.46 6.83
C PHE A 848 4.74 -1.48 7.61
#